data_AF-A0A3R7QFR9-F1
#
_entry.id   AF-A0A3R7QFR9-F1
#
_cell.length_a   1.000
_cell.length_b   1.000
_cell.length_c   1.000
_cell.angle_alpha   90.00
_cell.angle_beta   90.00
_cell.angle_gamma   90.00
#
_symmetry.space_group_name_H-M   'P 1'
#
loop_
_entity.id
_entity.type
_entity.pdbx_description
1 polymer ?
#
loop_
_entity_poly.entity_id
_entity_poly.type
_entity_poly.pdbx_seq_one_letter_code
_entity_poly.pdbx_strand_id
1 'polypeptide(L)'
;MRGRWKLLESSGNENKLTMNGHVHPYSSDFPLCKPLVEDDPEVYAIIKKEKRRQRHGLEMIASENFASRAINDCLSSCLTNKYSEGMVGQRYYGGNEFIDEVERLCQQRALSTFGLDPAKWGVNVQPYSGSPANFAVYTALVEPHGRIMGLDLPDGGHLTHGFYTATKKVSATSIFFESMPYKINVETELIDYDKLQENAKLFKPRLIIAGVSCYPRHLDYKKFREICDENGSLLMADMSHVSGLVAAGLTTNPFEYCDIVTSTTHKTLRGPRSGIIFYRKGQKGVDKTGKPIMYDYEDKINQAVFPGLQGGPHNHQIAAIAVAMRQAAEPSFKEYQQQVIKNAQALAKGLQGKGYKIVTGGTDNHLVWVNMRTVGLSGGKAEKILEEVSIACNKNTVPGDKSALNPSGIRLGTPALTTRGLKEAEMEQVVTFIDESLKIAQDVQAKSGPKLVDFNRVLGDAEFKERITSLREKVEAFAAFSIYLRHLSPSFSSLLPLSLLLSSSSSSLSFLLFLLPPSPFPSSSSPPSPSPPPPLPSLLTSSSPFPLLLHSSSSPLPLSPLLLLLFLLSSFPPSSSLPRGSPPLLLILILLLIFFLLSFPLLSYFSPTSFIPSFIPTPSFRHLLLFSLSLPFFLLLLLFFFSLNPTSLSPSSPFCHHHHRNTIITIIIKRRHHNHHKKHNHHNQTAGYYYFSSSSSFCPYSHFFFVLLFPLLFPHSSTSPIFSSSSSSSFFSLLSSFSSFHLLFPHSPPPPSSSSSHLLLPPFLPSSSPPPPPPPPPPPSLPSLPPLPRRP
;
A
#
# COMPACT_ATOMS: atom_id res chain seq x y z
N MET A 1 -15.57 25.05 23.17
CA MET A 1 -15.89 23.74 23.79
C MET A 1 -14.73 23.30 24.69
N ARG A 2 -14.82 23.49 26.02
CA ARG A 2 -13.78 23.07 27.00
C ARG A 2 -14.39 22.56 28.33
N GLY A 3 -15.61 22.00 28.30
CA GLY A 3 -16.40 21.79 29.54
C GLY A 3 -17.31 20.56 29.59
N ARG A 4 -17.16 19.55 28.72
CA ARG A 4 -17.98 18.32 28.75
C ARG A 4 -17.21 17.02 28.50
N TRP A 5 -15.93 16.96 28.90
CA TRP A 5 -15.20 15.69 29.11
C TRP A 5 -14.96 15.37 30.60
N LYS A 6 -15.39 16.26 31.51
CA LYS A 6 -15.19 16.11 32.96
C LYS A 6 -16.04 15.02 33.63
N LEU A 7 -16.97 14.37 32.92
CA LEU A 7 -17.98 13.47 33.50
C LEU A 7 -17.50 12.03 33.77
N LEU A 8 -16.22 11.73 33.49
CA LEU A 8 -15.52 10.53 33.97
C LEU A 8 -14.27 10.86 34.81
N GLU A 9 -13.83 12.12 34.83
CA GLU A 9 -12.69 12.60 35.65
C GLU A 9 -13.13 13.33 36.93
N SER A 10 -14.42 13.68 37.09
CA SER A 10 -14.91 14.45 38.25
C SER A 10 -15.24 13.61 39.48
N SER A 11 -15.20 12.27 39.40
CA SER A 11 -15.21 11.42 40.59
C SER A 11 -13.80 11.40 41.20
N GLY A 12 -13.46 12.42 41.98
CA GLY A 12 -12.19 12.54 42.73
C GLY A 12 -12.03 11.54 43.89
N ASN A 13 -12.61 10.36 43.77
CA ASN A 13 -12.34 9.19 44.60
C ASN A 13 -11.43 8.25 43.83
N GLU A 14 -10.54 7.55 44.53
CA GLU A 14 -10.03 6.26 44.07
C GLU A 14 -11.18 5.23 44.06
N ASN A 15 -12.05 5.29 43.05
CA ASN A 15 -12.99 4.22 42.75
C ASN A 15 -12.23 3.02 42.16
N LYS A 16 -11.43 2.37 43.02
CA LYS A 16 -11.11 0.95 42.94
C LYS A 16 -12.41 0.24 42.59
N LEU A 17 -12.47 -0.40 41.42
CA LEU A 17 -13.69 -1.03 40.91
C LEU A 17 -14.01 -2.28 41.74
N THR A 18 -14.68 -2.05 42.88
CA THR A 18 -14.97 -3.05 43.90
C THR A 18 -16.23 -3.84 43.57
N MET A 19 -16.16 -4.71 42.55
CA MET A 19 -17.14 -5.79 42.44
C MET A 19 -17.12 -6.61 43.74
N ASN A 20 -18.28 -6.64 44.40
CA ASN A 20 -18.50 -7.35 45.68
C ASN A 20 -17.47 -7.01 46.78
N GLY A 21 -17.04 -5.74 46.86
CA GLY A 21 -16.16 -5.25 47.93
C GLY A 21 -14.68 -5.64 47.80
N HIS A 22 -14.32 -6.55 46.89
CA HIS A 22 -12.93 -6.86 46.59
C HIS A 22 -12.32 -5.78 45.70
N VAL A 23 -11.20 -5.18 46.15
CA VAL A 23 -10.38 -4.34 45.27
C VAL A 23 -9.89 -5.21 44.13
N HIS A 24 -10.22 -4.84 42.88
CA HIS A 24 -9.78 -5.58 41.70
C HIS A 24 -8.24 -5.66 41.72
N PRO A 25 -7.62 -6.83 41.49
CA PRO A 25 -6.15 -6.98 41.54
C PRO A 25 -5.40 -6.20 40.44
N TYR A 26 -6.14 -5.59 39.52
CA TYR A 26 -5.64 -4.56 38.61
C TYR A 26 -5.66 -3.21 39.33
N SER A 27 -4.63 -3.00 40.15
CA SER A 27 -4.32 -1.72 40.79
C SER A 27 -3.90 -0.65 39.76
N SER A 28 -3.57 0.55 40.24
CA SER A 28 -2.90 1.62 39.50
C SER A 28 -1.62 1.19 38.76
N ASP A 29 -1.03 0.06 39.15
CA ASP A 29 0.21 -0.46 38.57
C ASP A 29 0.00 -1.20 37.25
N PHE A 30 -1.26 -1.54 36.91
CA PHE A 30 -1.61 -2.28 35.70
C PHE A 30 -1.45 -1.37 34.45
N PRO A 31 -0.74 -1.82 33.39
CA PRO A 31 -0.24 -0.92 32.33
C PRO A 31 -1.34 -0.26 31.48
N LEU A 32 -2.57 -0.81 31.44
CA LEU A 32 -3.66 -0.31 30.60
C LEU A 32 -4.04 1.17 30.85
N CYS A 33 -3.66 1.75 31.99
CA CYS A 33 -3.96 3.13 32.36
C CYS A 33 -2.74 4.07 32.30
N LYS A 34 -1.54 3.57 31.98
CA LYS A 34 -0.30 4.38 32.04
C LYS A 34 -0.15 5.26 30.80
N PRO A 35 0.25 6.54 30.94
CA PRO A 35 0.64 7.37 29.81
C PRO A 35 1.84 6.77 29.07
N LEU A 36 1.88 6.89 27.74
CA LEU A 36 2.98 6.35 26.91
C LEU A 36 4.38 6.83 27.34
N VAL A 37 4.51 8.00 27.97
CA VAL A 37 5.78 8.53 28.50
C VAL A 37 6.30 7.75 29.73
N GLU A 38 5.41 7.04 30.43
CA GLU A 38 5.73 6.20 31.60
C GLU A 38 5.75 4.71 31.25
N ASP A 39 4.90 4.26 30.32
CA ASP A 39 4.79 2.85 29.91
C ASP A 39 5.87 2.45 28.88
N ASP A 40 6.12 3.29 27.87
CA ASP A 40 7.18 3.11 26.86
C ASP A 40 7.90 4.45 26.54
N PRO A 41 8.85 4.86 27.41
CA PRO A 41 9.63 6.08 27.20
C PRO A 41 10.50 6.03 25.92
N GLU A 42 10.82 4.85 25.39
CA GLU A 42 11.63 4.71 24.16
C GLU A 42 10.82 5.07 22.91
N VAL A 43 9.64 4.48 22.75
CA VAL A 43 8.69 4.82 21.68
C VAL A 43 8.25 6.28 21.80
N TYR A 44 8.01 6.77 23.02
CA TYR A 44 7.73 8.19 23.25
C TYR A 44 8.89 9.11 22.80
N ALA A 45 10.14 8.72 23.04
CA ALA A 45 11.31 9.45 22.56
C ALA A 45 11.46 9.39 21.02
N ILE A 46 11.12 8.26 20.39
CA ILE A 46 11.09 8.12 18.92
C ILE A 46 10.02 9.03 18.30
N ILE A 47 8.80 9.05 18.87
CA ILE A 47 7.72 9.95 18.43
C ILE A 47 8.12 11.43 18.58
N LYS A 48 8.83 11.80 19.65
CA LYS A 48 9.40 13.15 19.80
C LYS A 48 10.44 13.48 18.72
N LYS A 49 11.31 12.53 18.35
CA LYS A 49 12.30 12.70 17.26
C LYS A 49 11.61 12.91 15.91
N GLU A 50 10.60 12.11 15.56
CA GLU A 50 9.85 12.26 14.31
C GLU A 50 9.03 13.57 14.28
N LYS A 51 8.38 13.95 15.38
CA LYS A 51 7.72 15.26 15.50
C LYS A 51 8.70 16.43 15.35
N ARG A 52 9.98 16.26 15.75
CA ARG A 52 11.05 17.23 15.45
C ARG A 52 11.39 17.23 13.97
N ARG A 53 11.58 16.05 13.33
CA ARG A 53 11.88 15.94 11.89
C ARG A 53 10.81 16.64 11.05
N GLN A 54 9.53 16.30 11.24
CA GLN A 54 8.39 16.92 10.55
C GLN A 54 8.27 18.44 10.76
N ARG A 55 8.79 18.97 11.88
CA ARG A 55 8.78 20.42 12.15
C ARG A 55 9.85 21.18 11.37
N HIS A 56 11.04 20.60 11.21
CA HIS A 56 12.20 21.31 10.65
C HIS A 56 12.48 20.90 9.20
N GLY A 57 12.00 19.75 8.74
CA GLY A 57 12.08 19.37 7.33
C GLY A 57 11.10 20.11 6.43
N LEU A 58 11.46 20.26 5.16
CA LEU A 58 10.55 20.61 4.07
C LEU A 58 10.02 19.32 3.42
N GLU A 59 8.81 18.91 3.81
CA GLU A 59 8.16 17.71 3.29
C GLU A 59 7.63 17.95 1.85
N MET A 60 8.39 17.50 0.85
CA MET A 60 8.09 17.62 -0.57
C MET A 60 7.68 16.29 -1.22
N ILE A 61 7.43 15.24 -0.43
CA ILE A 61 6.96 13.95 -0.92
C ILE A 61 5.48 14.09 -1.35
N ALA A 62 5.21 14.01 -2.66
CA ALA A 62 3.90 14.25 -3.28
C ALA A 62 2.74 13.29 -2.87
N SER A 63 3.02 12.35 -1.97
CA SER A 63 2.05 11.41 -1.37
C SER A 63 1.83 11.63 0.12
N GLU A 64 2.45 12.63 0.73
CA GLU A 64 2.36 12.90 2.17
C GLU A 64 1.63 14.21 2.49
N ASN A 65 1.06 14.26 3.70
CA ASN A 65 0.28 15.38 4.20
C ASN A 65 0.13 15.27 5.73
N PHE A 66 -0.23 16.37 6.39
CA PHE A 66 -0.47 16.36 7.84
C PHE A 66 -1.96 16.23 8.14
N ALA A 67 -2.37 15.11 8.72
CA ALA A 67 -3.74 14.93 9.21
C ALA A 67 -4.09 15.97 10.29
N SER A 68 -5.37 16.35 10.36
CA SER A 68 -5.87 17.27 11.38
C SER A 68 -5.92 16.61 12.76
N ARG A 69 -5.89 17.42 13.83
CA ARG A 69 -5.94 16.88 15.20
C ARG A 69 -7.16 15.97 15.42
N ALA A 70 -8.34 16.36 14.93
CA ALA A 70 -9.57 15.59 15.09
C ALA A 70 -9.52 14.19 14.41
N ILE A 71 -8.71 14.04 13.35
CA ILE A 71 -8.44 12.71 12.75
C ILE A 71 -7.63 11.85 13.73
N ASN A 72 -6.59 12.42 14.35
CA ASN A 72 -5.76 11.71 15.31
C ASN A 72 -6.53 11.37 16.60
N ASP A 73 -7.35 12.30 17.10
CA ASP A 73 -8.23 12.08 18.26
C ASP A 73 -9.22 10.91 18.01
N CYS A 74 -9.67 10.70 16.76
CA CYS A 74 -10.47 9.52 16.37
C CYS A 74 -9.63 8.23 16.27
N LEU A 75 -8.41 8.30 15.75
CA LEU A 75 -7.53 7.12 15.60
C LEU A 75 -7.13 6.51 16.95
N SER A 76 -7.00 7.33 18.00
CA SER A 76 -6.73 6.88 19.38
C SER A 76 -7.99 6.67 20.24
N SER A 77 -9.17 6.50 19.61
CA SER A 77 -10.44 6.35 20.34
C SER A 77 -10.78 4.88 20.66
N CYS A 78 -11.67 4.68 21.64
CA CYS A 78 -12.18 3.37 22.05
C CYS A 78 -12.86 2.55 20.93
N LEU A 79 -13.16 3.17 19.77
CA LEU A 79 -13.65 2.48 18.58
C LEU A 79 -12.67 1.39 18.07
N THR A 80 -11.38 1.46 18.43
CA THR A 80 -10.43 0.39 18.10
C THR A 80 -10.69 -0.92 18.86
N ASN A 81 -11.47 -0.89 19.94
CA ASN A 81 -11.72 -2.07 20.78
C ASN A 81 -12.86 -2.96 20.25
N LYS A 82 -13.71 -2.45 19.34
CA LYS A 82 -14.92 -3.15 18.92
C LYS A 82 -14.73 -3.93 17.62
N TYR A 83 -14.95 -5.23 17.67
CA TYR A 83 -15.01 -6.12 16.51
C TYR A 83 -16.42 -6.11 15.88
N SER A 84 -16.50 -5.95 14.56
CA SER A 84 -17.74 -5.60 13.84
C SER A 84 -17.82 -6.17 12.41
N GLU A 85 -17.41 -7.41 12.24
CA GLU A 85 -17.51 -8.13 10.96
C GLU A 85 -18.93 -8.16 10.37
N GLY A 86 -19.00 -8.17 9.04
CA GLY A 86 -20.21 -7.92 8.26
C GLY A 86 -20.42 -6.45 7.90
N MET A 87 -21.59 -6.14 7.36
CA MET A 87 -21.97 -4.79 6.92
C MET A 87 -22.92 -4.14 7.93
N VAL A 88 -23.13 -2.83 7.80
CA VAL A 88 -24.11 -2.06 8.58
C VAL A 88 -25.50 -2.72 8.50
N GLY A 89 -26.09 -3.06 9.66
CA GLY A 89 -27.36 -3.78 9.78
C GLY A 89 -27.28 -5.29 9.54
N GLN A 90 -26.12 -5.83 9.17
CA GLN A 90 -25.86 -7.25 8.88
C GLN A 90 -24.51 -7.67 9.47
N ARG A 91 -24.38 -7.56 10.80
CA ARG A 91 -23.17 -7.88 11.55
C ARG A 91 -23.20 -9.31 12.09
N TYR A 92 -22.03 -9.94 12.16
CA TYR A 92 -21.84 -11.28 12.73
C TYR A 92 -21.82 -11.26 14.27
N TYR A 93 -21.66 -10.08 14.88
CA TYR A 93 -21.54 -9.88 16.32
C TYR A 93 -22.52 -8.81 16.82
N GLY A 94 -22.99 -8.98 18.07
CA GLY A 94 -23.82 -7.98 18.76
C GLY A 94 -23.07 -6.72 19.20
N GLY A 95 -23.80 -5.78 19.79
CA GLY A 95 -23.25 -4.55 20.39
C GLY A 95 -22.67 -3.54 19.39
N ASN A 96 -23.10 -3.57 18.14
CA ASN A 96 -22.54 -2.75 17.04
C ASN A 96 -23.34 -1.46 16.73
N GLU A 97 -24.30 -1.07 17.57
CA GLU A 97 -25.16 0.13 17.40
C GLU A 97 -24.39 1.38 16.95
N PHE A 98 -23.48 1.89 17.79
CA PHE A 98 -22.67 3.08 17.47
C PHE A 98 -21.61 2.85 16.38
N ILE A 99 -21.29 1.59 16.06
CA ILE A 99 -20.40 1.24 14.94
C ILE A 99 -21.16 1.36 13.61
N ASP A 100 -22.42 0.93 13.59
CA ASP A 100 -23.33 1.08 12.46
C ASP A 100 -23.70 2.55 12.22
N GLU A 101 -23.83 3.36 13.28
CA GLU A 101 -23.92 4.82 13.15
C GLU A 101 -22.69 5.42 12.46
N VAL A 102 -21.48 5.15 12.98
CA VAL A 102 -20.26 5.81 12.47
C VAL A 102 -19.87 5.33 11.07
N GLU A 103 -20.09 4.06 10.74
CA GLU A 103 -19.85 3.55 9.38
C GLU A 103 -20.89 4.10 8.39
N ARG A 104 -22.19 4.13 8.75
CA ARG A 104 -23.25 4.72 7.91
C ARG A 104 -22.99 6.22 7.67
N LEU A 105 -22.60 6.96 8.71
CA LEU A 105 -22.23 8.37 8.61
C LEU A 105 -20.97 8.57 7.74
N CYS A 106 -20.01 7.65 7.79
CA CYS A 106 -18.84 7.66 6.92
C CYS A 106 -19.21 7.46 5.45
N GLN A 107 -20.02 6.44 5.15
CA GLN A 107 -20.54 6.15 3.81
C GLN A 107 -21.34 7.34 3.25
N GLN A 108 -22.27 7.89 4.03
CA GLN A 108 -23.06 9.07 3.65
C GLN A 108 -22.18 10.29 3.33
N ARG A 109 -21.22 10.60 4.22
CA ARG A 109 -20.30 11.72 4.00
C ARG A 109 -19.42 11.51 2.78
N ALA A 110 -18.89 10.30 2.58
CA ALA A 110 -18.09 9.97 1.41
C ALA A 110 -18.85 10.22 0.10
N LEU A 111 -20.11 9.78 0.00
CA LEU A 111 -20.96 10.08 -1.17
C LEU A 111 -21.19 11.59 -1.33
N SER A 112 -21.56 12.30 -0.25
CA SER A 112 -21.84 13.74 -0.33
C SER A 112 -20.62 14.60 -0.68
N THR A 113 -19.43 14.25 -0.19
CA THR A 113 -18.17 14.98 -0.44
C THR A 113 -17.75 14.93 -1.90
N PHE A 114 -18.15 13.90 -2.65
CA PHE A 114 -17.92 13.77 -4.08
C PHE A 114 -19.17 14.06 -4.94
N GLY A 115 -20.24 14.62 -4.33
CA GLY A 115 -21.47 15.00 -5.05
C GLY A 115 -22.28 13.83 -5.60
N LEU A 116 -22.15 12.64 -5.01
CA LEU A 116 -22.67 11.39 -5.57
C LEU A 116 -24.09 11.08 -5.12
N ASP A 117 -24.96 10.82 -6.09
CA ASP A 117 -26.32 10.30 -5.90
C ASP A 117 -26.28 8.85 -5.32
N PRO A 118 -26.79 8.60 -4.10
CA PRO A 118 -26.77 7.27 -3.47
C PRO A 118 -27.59 6.19 -4.20
N ALA A 119 -28.49 6.56 -5.12
CA ALA A 119 -29.18 5.60 -5.98
C ALA A 119 -28.30 5.11 -7.15
N LYS A 120 -27.28 5.90 -7.53
CA LYS A 120 -26.35 5.63 -8.64
C LYS A 120 -24.95 5.22 -8.19
N TRP A 121 -24.59 5.48 -6.93
CA TRP A 121 -23.27 5.18 -6.36
C TRP A 121 -23.40 4.60 -4.94
N GLY A 122 -22.70 3.49 -4.70
CA GLY A 122 -22.42 2.98 -3.37
C GLY A 122 -20.94 3.16 -3.01
N VAL A 123 -20.60 2.92 -1.74
CA VAL A 123 -19.24 3.07 -1.23
C VAL A 123 -18.93 2.07 -0.12
N ASN A 124 -17.79 1.40 -0.20
CA ASN A 124 -17.22 0.62 0.88
C ASN A 124 -16.04 1.37 1.51
N VAL A 125 -16.12 1.58 2.83
CA VAL A 125 -15.18 2.39 3.64
C VAL A 125 -14.27 1.55 4.54
N GLN A 126 -14.35 0.22 4.43
CA GLN A 126 -13.59 -0.74 5.25
C GLN A 126 -12.17 -1.12 4.75
N PRO A 127 -11.72 -0.86 3.49
CA PRO A 127 -10.38 -1.28 3.06
C PRO A 127 -9.24 -0.66 3.89
N TYR A 128 -8.34 -1.51 4.41
CA TYR A 128 -7.28 -1.07 5.32
C TYR A 128 -6.27 -0.09 4.68
N SER A 129 -6.15 -0.07 3.35
CA SER A 129 -5.36 0.90 2.58
C SER A 129 -5.76 0.86 1.10
N GLY A 130 -5.17 1.74 0.27
CA GLY A 130 -5.43 1.78 -1.18
C GLY A 130 -4.97 0.52 -1.92
N SER A 131 -3.89 -0.14 -1.48
CA SER A 131 -3.44 -1.38 -2.12
C SER A 131 -4.41 -2.56 -1.91
N PRO A 132 -4.90 -2.85 -0.69
CA PRO A 132 -6.05 -3.73 -0.48
C PRO A 132 -7.31 -3.29 -1.23
N ALA A 133 -7.64 -1.99 -1.26
CA ALA A 133 -8.83 -1.48 -1.95
C ALA A 133 -8.81 -1.82 -3.45
N ASN A 134 -7.68 -1.57 -4.13
CA ASN A 134 -7.47 -1.93 -5.52
C ASN A 134 -7.55 -3.45 -5.73
N PHE A 135 -6.89 -4.23 -4.87
CA PHE A 135 -6.89 -5.69 -4.98
C PHE A 135 -8.27 -6.31 -4.78
N ALA A 136 -9.09 -5.78 -3.87
CA ALA A 136 -10.48 -6.20 -3.67
C ALA A 136 -11.36 -5.98 -4.90
N VAL A 137 -11.19 -4.85 -5.62
CA VAL A 137 -11.90 -4.61 -6.90
C VAL A 137 -11.50 -5.64 -7.96
N TYR A 138 -10.22 -6.00 -8.04
CA TYR A 138 -9.77 -7.02 -9.00
C TYR A 138 -10.33 -8.41 -8.64
N THR A 139 -10.27 -8.81 -7.37
CA THR A 139 -10.86 -10.07 -6.87
C THR A 139 -12.38 -10.12 -7.11
N ALA A 140 -13.10 -9.00 -6.95
CA ALA A 140 -14.53 -8.91 -7.15
C ALA A 140 -14.99 -8.99 -8.62
N LEU A 141 -14.24 -8.38 -9.56
CA LEU A 141 -14.75 -8.07 -10.91
C LEU A 141 -13.84 -8.54 -12.06
N VAL A 142 -12.58 -8.85 -11.79
CA VAL A 142 -11.59 -9.29 -12.79
C VAL A 142 -11.38 -10.80 -12.76
N GLU A 143 -11.42 -11.40 -11.57
CA GLU A 143 -11.21 -12.84 -11.31
C GLU A 143 -9.78 -13.34 -11.63
N PRO A 144 -9.30 -14.46 -11.05
CA PRO A 144 -7.92 -14.92 -11.24
C PRO A 144 -7.52 -15.10 -12.71
N HIS A 145 -6.32 -14.64 -13.07
CA HIS A 145 -5.81 -14.53 -14.45
C HIS A 145 -6.64 -13.64 -15.40
N GLY A 146 -7.66 -12.95 -14.93
CA GLY A 146 -8.34 -11.90 -15.67
C GLY A 146 -7.37 -10.76 -16.05
N ARG A 147 -7.66 -10.09 -17.16
CA ARG A 147 -6.71 -9.17 -17.81
C ARG A 147 -6.87 -7.72 -17.34
N ILE A 148 -5.78 -7.10 -16.91
CA ILE A 148 -5.75 -5.72 -16.40
C ILE A 148 -4.80 -4.86 -17.25
N MET A 149 -5.20 -3.63 -17.56
CA MET A 149 -4.28 -2.61 -18.08
C MET A 149 -4.22 -1.40 -17.15
N GLY A 150 -3.01 -0.90 -16.90
CA GLY A 150 -2.70 0.27 -16.09
C GLY A 150 -1.46 0.98 -16.61
N LEU A 151 -1.19 2.22 -16.17
CA LEU A 151 0.01 2.94 -16.57
C LEU A 151 1.27 2.20 -16.05
N ASP A 152 2.30 2.09 -16.88
CA ASP A 152 3.56 1.46 -16.48
C ASP A 152 4.20 2.19 -15.28
N LEU A 153 4.86 1.43 -14.39
CA LEU A 153 5.47 2.00 -13.19
C LEU A 153 6.56 3.05 -13.50
N PRO A 154 7.46 2.84 -14.49
CA PRO A 154 8.44 3.86 -14.87
C PRO A 154 7.81 5.14 -15.45
N ASP A 155 6.63 5.01 -16.07
CA ASP A 155 5.94 6.06 -16.81
C ASP A 155 4.96 6.87 -15.92
N GLY A 156 4.89 6.56 -14.62
CA GLY A 156 4.10 7.31 -13.63
C GLY A 156 2.96 6.55 -12.95
N GLY A 157 2.78 5.26 -13.26
CA GLY A 157 1.77 4.38 -12.66
C GLY A 157 2.03 4.03 -11.18
N HIS A 158 1.28 3.05 -10.65
CA HIS A 158 1.47 2.52 -9.29
C HIS A 158 1.63 1.00 -9.31
N LEU A 159 2.39 0.46 -8.34
CA LEU A 159 2.64 -0.99 -8.20
C LEU A 159 1.35 -1.83 -8.24
N THR A 160 0.26 -1.33 -7.68
CA THR A 160 -1.04 -2.04 -7.62
C THR A 160 -1.75 -2.13 -8.96
N HIS A 161 -1.33 -1.38 -9.98
CA HIS A 161 -1.94 -1.42 -11.31
C HIS A 161 -1.36 -2.54 -12.19
N GLY A 162 -0.33 -3.22 -11.69
CA GLY A 162 0.44 -4.25 -12.39
C GLY A 162 1.89 -3.80 -12.52
N PHE A 163 2.83 -4.63 -12.07
CA PHE A 163 4.26 -4.42 -12.32
C PHE A 163 5.02 -5.75 -12.35
N TYR A 164 5.77 -5.94 -13.43
CA TYR A 164 6.61 -7.09 -13.68
C TYR A 164 7.81 -6.68 -14.55
N THR A 165 8.91 -7.41 -14.43
CA THR A 165 10.05 -7.34 -15.34
C THR A 165 10.02 -8.54 -16.29
N ALA A 166 10.92 -8.57 -17.28
CA ALA A 166 11.14 -9.74 -18.14
C ALA A 166 11.52 -11.04 -17.37
N THR A 167 11.88 -10.94 -16.08
CA THR A 167 12.34 -12.07 -15.25
C THR A 167 11.50 -12.31 -13.99
N LYS A 168 10.62 -11.39 -13.59
CA LYS A 168 9.87 -11.49 -12.32
C LYS A 168 8.55 -10.71 -12.36
N LYS A 169 7.43 -11.38 -12.03
CA LYS A 169 6.19 -10.72 -11.57
C LYS A 169 6.47 -10.13 -10.18
N VAL A 170 6.38 -8.80 -10.03
CA VAL A 170 6.81 -8.08 -8.81
C VAL A 170 5.61 -7.67 -7.95
N SER A 171 4.56 -7.15 -8.58
CA SER A 171 3.30 -6.82 -7.90
C SER A 171 2.43 -8.05 -7.71
N ALA A 172 1.73 -8.14 -6.57
CA ALA A 172 0.68 -9.14 -6.35
C ALA A 172 -0.39 -9.08 -7.45
N THR A 173 -0.71 -7.88 -7.97
CA THR A 173 -1.62 -7.72 -9.10
C THR A 173 -1.15 -8.52 -10.31
N SER A 174 0.14 -8.45 -10.65
CA SER A 174 0.72 -9.22 -11.77
C SER A 174 0.90 -10.70 -11.47
N ILE A 175 0.85 -11.13 -10.21
CA ILE A 175 0.94 -12.55 -9.81
C ILE A 175 -0.40 -13.24 -9.99
N PHE A 176 -1.49 -12.64 -9.48
CA PHE A 176 -2.83 -13.23 -9.48
C PHE A 176 -3.69 -12.86 -10.69
N PHE A 177 -3.34 -11.78 -11.40
CA PHE A 177 -4.01 -11.31 -12.61
C PHE A 177 -2.99 -11.13 -13.73
N GLU A 178 -3.44 -11.18 -14.98
CA GLU A 178 -2.54 -10.94 -16.13
C GLU A 178 -2.57 -9.46 -16.49
N SER A 179 -1.57 -8.72 -15.98
CA SER A 179 -1.39 -7.29 -16.23
C SER A 179 -0.59 -7.02 -17.50
N MET A 180 -0.98 -6.04 -18.31
CA MET A 180 -0.14 -5.46 -19.36
C MET A 180 -0.15 -3.93 -19.26
N PRO A 181 1.00 -3.23 -19.26
CA PRO A 181 1.02 -1.79 -19.12
C PRO A 181 0.55 -1.06 -20.39
N TYR A 182 -0.08 0.10 -20.21
CA TYR A 182 -0.05 1.19 -21.20
C TYR A 182 1.03 2.21 -20.79
N LYS A 183 1.39 3.10 -21.72
CA LYS A 183 2.59 3.94 -21.60
C LYS A 183 2.33 5.41 -21.88
N ILE A 184 3.32 6.23 -21.55
CA ILE A 184 3.45 7.58 -22.10
C ILE A 184 4.20 7.55 -23.43
N ASN A 185 3.83 8.47 -24.33
CA ASN A 185 4.63 8.82 -25.48
C ASN A 185 5.88 9.59 -24.98
N VAL A 186 7.07 9.19 -25.43
CA VAL A 186 8.35 9.73 -24.89
C VAL A 186 8.68 11.13 -25.45
N GLU A 187 8.08 11.52 -26.56
CA GLU A 187 8.31 12.81 -27.22
C GLU A 187 7.41 13.91 -26.62
N THR A 188 6.12 13.61 -26.40
CA THR A 188 5.17 14.53 -25.75
C THR A 188 5.22 14.47 -24.23
N GLU A 189 5.75 13.38 -23.66
CA GLU A 189 5.76 13.04 -22.24
C GLU A 189 4.35 12.81 -21.63
N LEU A 190 3.31 12.70 -22.47
CA LEU A 190 1.90 12.47 -22.10
C LEU A 190 1.48 11.00 -22.33
N ILE A 191 0.40 10.56 -21.68
CA ILE A 191 -0.19 9.22 -21.91
C ILE A 191 -0.55 9.01 -23.39
N ASP A 192 -0.11 7.89 -23.96
CA ASP A 192 -0.39 7.52 -25.35
C ASP A 192 -1.74 6.78 -25.44
N TYR A 193 -2.81 7.56 -25.55
CA TYR A 193 -4.18 7.04 -25.59
C TYR A 193 -4.49 6.21 -26.83
N ASP A 194 -3.85 6.49 -27.96
CA ASP A 194 -4.09 5.76 -29.21
C ASP A 194 -3.33 4.42 -29.21
N LYS A 195 -2.11 4.38 -28.67
CA LYS A 195 -1.41 3.11 -28.41
C LYS A 195 -2.09 2.29 -27.32
N LEU A 196 -2.68 2.92 -26.30
CA LEU A 196 -3.58 2.24 -25.36
C LEU A 196 -4.79 1.64 -26.08
N GLN A 197 -5.44 2.38 -26.98
CA GLN A 197 -6.61 1.90 -27.74
C GLN A 197 -6.28 0.70 -28.65
N GLU A 198 -5.14 0.75 -29.35
CA GLU A 198 -4.62 -0.36 -30.16
C GLU A 198 -4.29 -1.59 -29.29
N ASN A 199 -3.50 -1.38 -28.23
CA ASN A 199 -3.07 -2.46 -27.34
C ASN A 199 -4.25 -3.11 -26.61
N ALA A 200 -5.27 -2.33 -26.21
CA ALA A 200 -6.50 -2.87 -25.60
C ALA A 200 -7.29 -3.74 -26.59
N LYS A 201 -7.32 -3.38 -27.88
CA LYS A 201 -7.98 -4.18 -28.93
C LYS A 201 -7.34 -5.55 -29.12
N LEU A 202 -6.02 -5.66 -28.94
CA LEU A 202 -5.25 -6.92 -29.00
C LEU A 202 -5.31 -7.70 -27.68
N PHE A 203 -5.13 -7.02 -26.54
CA PHE A 203 -5.00 -7.66 -25.23
C PHE A 203 -6.36 -8.02 -24.60
N LYS A 204 -7.46 -7.36 -24.98
CA LYS A 204 -8.80 -7.54 -24.41
C LYS A 204 -8.80 -7.51 -22.87
N PRO A 205 -8.45 -6.36 -22.25
CA PRO A 205 -8.53 -6.20 -20.81
C PRO A 205 -9.97 -6.37 -20.31
N ARG A 206 -10.12 -7.07 -19.18
CA ARG A 206 -11.36 -7.09 -18.39
C ARG A 206 -11.57 -5.76 -17.66
N LEU A 207 -10.48 -5.11 -17.26
CA LEU A 207 -10.50 -3.82 -16.57
C LEU A 207 -9.32 -2.94 -17.00
N ILE A 208 -9.57 -1.65 -17.22
CA ILE A 208 -8.55 -0.62 -17.47
C ILE A 208 -8.55 0.36 -16.29
N ILE A 209 -7.35 0.70 -15.81
CA ILE A 209 -7.13 1.57 -14.65
C ILE A 209 -6.67 2.95 -15.13
N ALA A 210 -7.52 3.96 -14.97
CA ALA A 210 -7.17 5.37 -15.11
C ALA A 210 -6.66 5.91 -13.77
N GLY A 211 -5.38 5.68 -13.46
CA GLY A 211 -4.79 6.02 -12.17
C GLY A 211 -3.27 6.22 -12.23
N VAL A 212 -2.75 7.12 -11.38
CA VAL A 212 -1.35 7.60 -11.46
C VAL A 212 -0.76 7.90 -10.08
N SER A 213 0.57 7.78 -9.95
CA SER A 213 1.35 8.22 -8.78
C SER A 213 2.38 9.30 -9.11
N CYS A 214 2.86 9.39 -10.35
CA CYS A 214 3.78 10.44 -10.80
C CYS A 214 3.41 10.89 -12.22
N TYR A 215 2.32 11.64 -12.34
CA TYR A 215 1.90 12.26 -13.59
C TYR A 215 1.35 13.67 -13.27
N PRO A 216 1.95 14.75 -13.80
CA PRO A 216 1.62 16.13 -13.42
C PRO A 216 0.43 16.72 -14.19
N ARG A 217 -0.28 15.91 -15.00
CA ARG A 217 -1.38 16.33 -15.87
C ARG A 217 -2.70 15.67 -15.46
N HIS A 218 -3.82 16.21 -15.94
CA HIS A 218 -5.14 15.57 -15.80
C HIS A 218 -5.25 14.29 -16.66
N LEU A 219 -6.25 13.46 -16.38
CA LEU A 219 -6.54 12.23 -17.15
C LEU A 219 -7.79 12.44 -18.00
N ASP A 220 -7.75 12.02 -19.26
CA ASP A 220 -8.92 12.01 -20.14
C ASP A 220 -9.78 10.78 -19.86
N TYR A 221 -10.60 10.88 -18.81
CA TYR A 221 -11.56 9.83 -18.44
C TYR A 221 -12.58 9.52 -19.55
N LYS A 222 -12.85 10.46 -20.48
CA LYS A 222 -13.75 10.24 -21.62
C LYS A 222 -13.08 9.33 -22.66
N LYS A 223 -11.84 9.61 -23.07
CA LYS A 223 -11.07 8.74 -23.96
C LYS A 223 -10.82 7.35 -23.32
N PHE A 224 -10.59 7.28 -22.01
CA PHE A 224 -10.58 5.99 -21.28
C PHE A 224 -11.92 5.24 -21.37
N ARG A 225 -13.07 5.93 -21.23
CA ARG A 225 -14.42 5.34 -21.35
C ARG A 225 -14.66 4.76 -22.74
N GLU A 226 -14.38 5.54 -23.77
CA GLU A 226 -14.48 5.14 -25.19
C GLU A 226 -13.68 3.86 -25.46
N ILE A 227 -12.42 3.79 -25.00
CA ILE A 227 -11.55 2.61 -25.16
C ILE A 227 -12.08 1.40 -24.38
N CYS A 228 -12.70 1.61 -23.22
CA CYS A 228 -13.33 0.53 -22.45
C CYS A 228 -14.57 -0.03 -23.15
N ASP A 229 -15.43 0.85 -23.70
CA ASP A 229 -16.66 0.45 -24.37
C ASP A 229 -16.40 -0.31 -25.68
N GLU A 230 -15.38 0.09 -26.45
CA GLU A 230 -14.91 -0.67 -27.62
C GLU A 230 -14.43 -2.11 -27.30
N ASN A 231 -14.11 -2.40 -26.05
CA ASN A 231 -13.55 -3.69 -25.62
C ASN A 231 -14.43 -4.46 -24.63
N GLY A 232 -15.56 -3.88 -24.18
CA GLY A 232 -16.40 -4.44 -23.11
C GLY A 232 -15.73 -4.43 -21.73
N SER A 233 -14.72 -3.57 -21.53
CA SER A 233 -13.93 -3.47 -20.30
C SER A 233 -14.62 -2.63 -19.23
N LEU A 234 -14.29 -2.91 -17.98
CA LEU A 234 -14.60 -2.03 -16.84
C LEU A 234 -13.62 -0.85 -16.81
N LEU A 235 -14.11 0.37 -16.56
CA LEU A 235 -13.25 1.51 -16.28
C LEU A 235 -13.16 1.75 -14.76
N MET A 236 -11.94 1.64 -14.22
CA MET A 236 -11.63 1.94 -12.83
C MET A 236 -10.74 3.18 -12.76
N ALA A 237 -11.10 4.20 -11.99
CA ALA A 237 -10.15 5.25 -11.61
C ALA A 237 -9.50 4.92 -10.26
N ASP A 238 -8.18 5.09 -10.17
CA ASP A 238 -7.49 5.17 -8.88
C ASP A 238 -7.08 6.63 -8.66
N MET A 239 -7.96 7.37 -7.99
CA MET A 239 -7.79 8.80 -7.72
C MET A 239 -6.93 9.07 -6.47
N SER A 240 -6.23 8.06 -5.92
CA SER A 240 -5.49 8.15 -4.65
C SER A 240 -4.64 9.40 -4.49
N HIS A 241 -4.00 9.87 -5.56
CA HIS A 241 -3.15 11.05 -5.55
C HIS A 241 -3.94 12.37 -5.62
N VAL A 242 -5.09 12.41 -6.29
CA VAL A 242 -5.84 13.65 -6.61
C VAL A 242 -7.20 13.76 -5.91
N SER A 243 -7.59 12.81 -5.05
CA SER A 243 -8.91 12.79 -4.42
C SER A 243 -9.27 14.04 -3.62
N GLY A 244 -8.30 14.76 -3.05
CA GLY A 244 -8.54 16.08 -2.46
C GLY A 244 -8.94 17.15 -3.50
N LEU A 245 -8.32 17.13 -4.67
CA LEU A 245 -8.63 18.04 -5.79
C LEU A 245 -9.97 17.66 -6.44
N VAL A 246 -10.33 16.37 -6.48
CA VAL A 246 -11.65 15.90 -6.96
C VAL A 246 -12.75 16.38 -6.01
N ALA A 247 -12.60 16.20 -4.70
CA ALA A 247 -13.56 16.69 -3.70
C ALA A 247 -13.73 18.22 -3.75
N ALA A 248 -12.64 18.95 -4.02
CA ALA A 248 -12.69 20.40 -4.21
C ALA A 248 -13.25 20.84 -5.58
N GLY A 249 -13.46 19.94 -6.54
CA GLY A 249 -13.85 20.27 -7.92
C GLY A 249 -12.82 21.14 -8.63
N LEU A 250 -11.55 20.70 -8.63
CA LEU A 250 -10.38 21.40 -9.21
C LEU A 250 -9.57 20.52 -10.17
N THR A 251 -10.15 19.44 -10.66
CA THR A 251 -9.54 18.49 -11.62
C THR A 251 -10.65 17.76 -12.36
N THR A 252 -10.33 17.10 -13.47
CA THR A 252 -11.22 16.19 -14.20
C THR A 252 -11.89 15.18 -13.26
N ASN A 253 -13.21 15.02 -13.37
CA ASN A 253 -14.02 14.20 -12.47
C ASN A 253 -14.11 12.73 -12.93
N PRO A 254 -13.60 11.75 -12.17
CA PRO A 254 -13.70 10.33 -12.55
C PRO A 254 -15.14 9.78 -12.47
N PHE A 255 -15.99 10.36 -11.61
CA PHE A 255 -17.33 9.82 -11.32
C PHE A 255 -18.35 10.02 -12.45
N GLU A 256 -18.03 10.81 -13.48
CA GLU A 256 -18.82 10.92 -14.70
C GLU A 256 -18.68 9.69 -15.61
N TYR A 257 -17.50 9.07 -15.64
CA TYR A 257 -17.12 8.08 -16.66
C TYR A 257 -16.88 6.66 -16.11
N CYS A 258 -16.38 6.55 -14.88
CA CYS A 258 -15.92 5.27 -14.35
C CYS A 258 -17.04 4.36 -13.86
N ASP A 259 -16.80 3.04 -13.94
CA ASP A 259 -17.60 1.99 -13.32
C ASP A 259 -17.29 1.88 -11.80
N ILE A 260 -16.01 2.05 -11.44
CA ILE A 260 -15.46 1.99 -10.08
C ILE A 260 -14.48 3.16 -9.87
N VAL A 261 -14.44 3.73 -8.66
CA VAL A 261 -13.40 4.70 -8.27
C VAL A 261 -12.80 4.29 -6.92
N THR A 262 -11.49 4.07 -6.86
CA THR A 262 -10.76 3.82 -5.61
C THR A 262 -9.92 5.02 -5.20
N SER A 263 -9.62 5.11 -3.90
CA SER A 263 -8.69 6.10 -3.37
C SER A 263 -8.07 5.65 -2.04
N THR A 264 -6.84 6.07 -1.78
CA THR A 264 -6.36 6.26 -0.40
C THR A 264 -6.96 7.51 0.22
N THR A 265 -7.19 7.51 1.54
CA THR A 265 -7.76 8.68 2.25
C THR A 265 -6.73 9.67 2.79
N HIS A 266 -5.44 9.34 2.83
CA HIS A 266 -4.39 10.13 3.50
C HIS A 266 -3.69 11.24 2.68
N LYS A 267 -3.73 11.21 1.34
CA LYS A 267 -2.86 12.05 0.49
C LYS A 267 -3.37 13.51 0.38
N THR A 268 -3.80 13.94 -0.81
CA THR A 268 -4.43 15.26 -1.00
C THR A 268 -5.72 15.39 -0.20
N LEU A 269 -6.45 14.29 0.07
CA LEU A 269 -7.63 14.27 0.94
C LEU A 269 -7.33 14.50 2.44
N ARG A 270 -6.05 14.40 2.87
CA ARG A 270 -5.56 14.74 4.23
C ARG A 270 -6.23 13.96 5.39
N GLY A 271 -6.81 12.80 5.10
CA GLY A 271 -7.45 11.89 6.06
C GLY A 271 -6.50 10.91 6.76
N PRO A 272 -7.02 9.86 7.41
CA PRO A 272 -6.22 8.80 8.01
C PRO A 272 -5.58 7.89 6.96
N ARG A 273 -4.67 6.99 7.37
CA ARG A 273 -4.17 5.90 6.52
C ARG A 273 -5.24 4.80 6.38
N SER A 274 -6.09 4.91 5.35
CA SER A 274 -7.05 3.88 4.92
C SER A 274 -7.31 3.96 3.40
N GLY A 275 -8.14 3.08 2.86
CA GLY A 275 -8.62 3.05 1.47
C GLY A 275 -10.15 3.08 1.39
N ILE A 276 -10.68 3.46 0.23
CA ILE A 276 -12.11 3.56 -0.04
C ILE A 276 -12.41 3.12 -1.48
N ILE A 277 -13.54 2.43 -1.68
CA ILE A 277 -14.00 1.96 -2.99
C ILE A 277 -15.42 2.48 -3.24
N PHE A 278 -15.59 3.30 -4.27
CA PHE A 278 -16.90 3.73 -4.79
C PHE A 278 -17.25 2.89 -6.02
N TYR A 279 -18.52 2.52 -6.17
CA TYR A 279 -19.00 1.68 -7.28
C TYR A 279 -20.37 2.11 -7.78
N ARG A 280 -20.61 1.98 -9.09
CA ARG A 280 -21.91 2.26 -9.71
C ARG A 280 -22.99 1.29 -9.20
N LYS A 281 -24.21 1.83 -9.05
CA LYS A 281 -25.45 1.16 -8.64
C LYS A 281 -26.59 1.50 -9.60
N GLY A 282 -27.70 0.78 -9.50
CA GLY A 282 -28.89 1.01 -10.31
C GLY A 282 -28.74 0.46 -11.73
N GLN A 283 -29.38 1.10 -12.70
CA GLN A 283 -29.41 0.65 -14.09
C GLN A 283 -28.13 1.07 -14.85
N LYS A 284 -27.47 0.11 -15.49
CA LYS A 284 -26.32 0.31 -16.40
C LYS A 284 -26.76 0.63 -17.83
N GLY A 285 -27.86 0.05 -18.27
CA GLY A 285 -28.38 0.23 -19.64
C GLY A 285 -29.62 -0.62 -19.91
N VAL A 286 -29.85 -0.95 -21.18
CA VAL A 286 -30.95 -1.79 -21.65
C VAL A 286 -30.37 -2.81 -22.62
N ASP A 287 -30.84 -4.06 -22.58
CA ASP A 287 -30.41 -5.09 -23.54
C ASP A 287 -31.17 -5.01 -24.88
N LYS A 288 -30.81 -5.88 -25.83
CA LYS A 288 -31.43 -5.94 -27.17
C LYS A 288 -32.93 -6.31 -27.16
N THR A 289 -33.49 -6.69 -26.02
CA THR A 289 -34.91 -7.07 -25.85
C THR A 289 -35.71 -6.00 -25.11
N GLY A 290 -35.10 -4.89 -24.69
CA GLY A 290 -35.76 -3.84 -23.91
C GLY A 290 -35.69 -4.06 -22.39
N LYS A 291 -35.01 -5.10 -21.90
CA LYS A 291 -34.90 -5.39 -20.47
C LYS A 291 -33.79 -4.53 -19.82
N PRO A 292 -33.98 -3.96 -18.62
CA PRO A 292 -32.93 -3.21 -17.94
C PRO A 292 -31.75 -4.11 -17.56
N ILE A 293 -30.54 -3.65 -17.89
CA ILE A 293 -29.28 -4.22 -17.39
C ILE A 293 -28.91 -3.44 -16.14
N MET A 294 -28.78 -4.13 -15.00
CA MET A 294 -28.39 -3.53 -13.72
C MET A 294 -26.86 -3.57 -13.53
N TYR A 295 -26.34 -2.67 -12.68
CA TYR A 295 -24.99 -2.79 -12.15
C TYR A 295 -24.92 -3.90 -11.09
N ASP A 296 -23.91 -4.77 -11.23
CA ASP A 296 -23.65 -5.96 -10.40
C ASP A 296 -22.23 -5.82 -9.82
N TYR A 297 -22.02 -4.73 -9.05
CA TYR A 297 -20.73 -4.37 -8.46
C TYR A 297 -20.77 -4.34 -6.92
N GLU A 298 -21.90 -3.93 -6.33
CA GLU A 298 -22.04 -3.69 -4.89
C GLU A 298 -21.76 -4.94 -4.06
N ASP A 299 -22.55 -6.00 -4.25
CA ASP A 299 -22.41 -7.24 -3.49
C ASP A 299 -21.04 -7.89 -3.71
N LYS A 300 -20.54 -7.88 -4.95
CA LYS A 300 -19.23 -8.46 -5.29
C LYS A 300 -18.07 -7.73 -4.63
N ILE A 301 -18.07 -6.39 -4.66
CA ILE A 301 -17.02 -5.59 -4.00
C ILE A 301 -17.11 -5.73 -2.48
N ASN A 302 -18.32 -5.69 -1.91
CA ASN A 302 -18.50 -5.85 -0.47
C ASN A 302 -18.04 -7.23 -0.01
N GLN A 303 -18.46 -8.30 -0.69
CA GLN A 303 -18.05 -9.69 -0.40
C GLN A 303 -16.54 -9.92 -0.60
N ALA A 304 -15.91 -9.30 -1.60
CA ALA A 304 -14.47 -9.38 -1.80
C ALA A 304 -13.68 -8.64 -0.72
N VAL A 305 -14.20 -7.54 -0.17
CA VAL A 305 -13.61 -6.89 1.02
C VAL A 305 -13.79 -7.78 2.24
N PHE A 306 -15.02 -8.16 2.58
CA PHE A 306 -15.34 -9.08 3.67
C PHE A 306 -16.49 -10.03 3.24
N PRO A 307 -16.37 -11.36 3.37
CA PRO A 307 -15.30 -12.10 4.04
C PRO A 307 -14.10 -12.47 3.14
N GLY A 308 -14.03 -11.96 1.89
CA GLY A 308 -13.08 -12.45 0.88
C GLY A 308 -11.59 -12.15 1.12
N LEU A 309 -11.25 -11.01 1.74
CA LEU A 309 -9.86 -10.56 1.89
C LEU A 309 -9.51 -9.94 3.25
N GLN A 310 -10.50 -9.45 4.00
CA GLN A 310 -10.35 -8.84 5.32
C GLN A 310 -11.26 -9.53 6.34
N GLY A 311 -10.94 -9.37 7.63
CA GLY A 311 -11.83 -9.70 8.75
C GLY A 311 -12.46 -8.43 9.32
N GLY A 312 -12.48 -8.30 10.64
CA GLY A 312 -13.00 -7.12 11.34
C GLY A 312 -12.49 -5.76 10.80
N PRO A 313 -13.38 -4.77 10.56
CA PRO A 313 -12.99 -3.47 10.02
C PRO A 313 -12.42 -2.53 11.10
N HIS A 314 -11.54 -1.62 10.69
CA HIS A 314 -10.89 -0.66 11.60
C HIS A 314 -11.80 0.54 11.91
N ASN A 315 -12.74 0.38 12.85
CA ASN A 315 -13.76 1.40 13.15
C ASN A 315 -13.19 2.78 13.57
N HIS A 316 -12.04 2.80 14.25
CA HIS A 316 -11.30 4.04 14.56
C HIS A 316 -10.80 4.78 13.30
N GLN A 317 -10.41 4.04 12.25
CA GLN A 317 -10.06 4.61 10.93
C GLN A 317 -11.32 5.08 10.20
N ILE A 318 -12.42 4.31 10.24
CA ILE A 318 -13.70 4.68 9.61
C ILE A 318 -14.24 6.00 10.19
N ALA A 319 -14.18 6.18 11.52
CA ALA A 319 -14.52 7.44 12.18
C ALA A 319 -13.62 8.60 11.74
N ALA A 320 -12.32 8.36 11.63
CA ALA A 320 -11.37 9.35 11.12
C ALA A 320 -11.61 9.71 9.63
N ILE A 321 -12.08 8.77 8.80
CA ILE A 321 -12.54 9.07 7.43
C ILE A 321 -13.79 9.94 7.47
N ALA A 322 -14.77 9.63 8.34
CA ALA A 322 -15.98 10.45 8.49
C ALA A 322 -15.67 11.90 8.91
N VAL A 323 -14.60 12.12 9.70
CA VAL A 323 -14.07 13.46 10.02
C VAL A 323 -13.38 14.10 8.81
N ALA A 324 -12.52 13.35 8.09
CA ALA A 324 -11.83 13.83 6.90
C ALA A 324 -12.79 14.25 5.78
N MET A 325 -13.84 13.47 5.50
CA MET A 325 -14.86 13.78 4.50
C MET A 325 -15.66 15.04 4.87
N ARG A 326 -15.97 15.25 6.16
CA ARG A 326 -16.57 16.53 6.62
C ARG A 326 -15.65 17.71 6.33
N GLN A 327 -14.36 17.58 6.69
CA GLN A 327 -13.38 18.65 6.45
C GLN A 327 -13.17 18.91 4.95
N ALA A 328 -13.22 17.87 4.11
CA ALA A 328 -13.09 17.99 2.66
C ALA A 328 -14.27 18.70 1.99
N ALA A 329 -15.44 18.73 2.62
CA ALA A 329 -16.63 19.44 2.16
C ALA A 329 -16.71 20.92 2.62
N GLU A 330 -15.75 21.41 3.42
CA GLU A 330 -15.73 22.81 3.89
C GLU A 330 -15.09 23.73 2.83
N PRO A 331 -15.59 24.97 2.59
CA PRO A 331 -15.05 25.88 1.57
C PRO A 331 -13.55 26.16 1.72
N SER A 332 -13.06 26.25 2.97
CA SER A 332 -11.64 26.41 3.31
C SER A 332 -10.75 25.24 2.85
N PHE A 333 -11.33 24.05 2.61
CA PHE A 333 -10.62 22.95 1.99
C PHE A 333 -10.47 23.15 0.47
N LYS A 334 -11.47 23.71 -0.21
CA LYS A 334 -11.35 24.11 -1.62
C LYS A 334 -10.30 25.19 -1.82
N GLU A 335 -10.28 26.21 -0.94
CA GLU A 335 -9.22 27.23 -0.89
C GLU A 335 -7.83 26.61 -0.68
N TYR A 336 -7.71 25.66 0.26
CA TYR A 336 -6.47 24.91 0.49
C TYR A 336 -6.01 24.16 -0.78
N GLN A 337 -6.89 23.44 -1.47
CA GLN A 337 -6.51 22.70 -2.68
C GLN A 337 -6.18 23.64 -3.86
N GLN A 338 -6.80 24.82 -3.96
CA GLN A 338 -6.39 25.86 -4.90
C GLN A 338 -4.96 26.33 -4.60
N GLN A 339 -4.62 26.59 -3.33
CA GLN A 339 -3.26 26.97 -2.94
C GLN A 339 -2.25 25.84 -3.21
N VAL A 340 -2.62 24.56 -3.05
CA VAL A 340 -1.78 23.40 -3.38
C VAL A 340 -1.36 23.43 -4.86
N ILE A 341 -2.31 23.67 -5.78
CA ILE A 341 -2.05 23.74 -7.22
C ILE A 341 -1.19 24.96 -7.55
N LYS A 342 -1.53 26.15 -7.03
CA LYS A 342 -0.73 27.38 -7.26
C LYS A 342 0.72 27.22 -6.77
N ASN A 343 0.92 26.61 -5.61
CA ASN A 343 2.25 26.33 -5.06
C ASN A 343 3.04 25.36 -5.95
N ALA A 344 2.39 24.36 -6.56
CA ALA A 344 3.03 23.41 -7.47
C ALA A 344 3.41 24.08 -8.81
N GLN A 345 2.56 24.98 -9.30
CA GLN A 345 2.84 25.80 -10.50
C GLN A 345 3.98 26.80 -10.25
N ALA A 346 4.02 27.46 -9.08
CA ALA A 346 5.11 28.32 -8.66
C ALA A 346 6.45 27.55 -8.55
N LEU A 347 6.42 26.36 -7.93
CA LEU A 347 7.57 25.45 -7.85
C LEU A 347 8.09 25.04 -9.24
N ALA A 348 7.20 24.62 -10.14
CA ALA A 348 7.55 24.24 -11.51
C ALA A 348 8.19 25.42 -12.27
N LYS A 349 7.54 26.59 -12.26
CA LYS A 349 8.01 27.81 -12.92
C LYS A 349 9.37 28.28 -12.37
N GLY A 350 9.55 28.24 -11.05
CA GLY A 350 10.81 28.61 -10.40
C GLY A 350 11.95 27.68 -10.78
N LEU A 351 11.72 26.36 -10.77
CA LEU A 351 12.70 25.37 -11.22
C LEU A 351 13.04 25.51 -12.72
N GLN A 352 12.06 25.84 -13.57
CA GLN A 352 12.31 26.18 -14.99
C GLN A 352 13.18 27.43 -15.13
N GLY A 353 12.92 28.47 -14.33
CA GLY A 353 13.75 29.68 -14.26
C GLY A 353 15.18 29.45 -13.77
N LYS A 354 15.44 28.33 -13.08
CA LYS A 354 16.79 27.86 -12.70
C LYS A 354 17.41 26.87 -13.72
N GLY A 355 16.71 26.53 -14.80
CA GLY A 355 17.21 25.66 -15.87
C GLY A 355 16.89 24.16 -15.73
N TYR A 356 16.07 23.75 -14.75
CA TYR A 356 15.68 22.34 -14.60
C TYR A 356 14.54 21.97 -15.56
N LYS A 357 14.67 20.86 -16.31
CA LYS A 357 13.55 20.37 -17.14
C LYS A 357 12.46 19.73 -16.26
N ILE A 358 11.25 20.26 -16.37
CA ILE A 358 10.03 19.65 -15.84
C ILE A 358 9.43 18.74 -16.91
N VAL A 359 9.07 17.51 -16.53
CA VAL A 359 8.42 16.54 -17.42
C VAL A 359 7.02 17.04 -17.78
N THR A 360 6.63 16.95 -19.04
CA THR A 360 5.45 17.60 -19.65
C THR A 360 5.49 19.14 -19.64
N GLY A 361 6.62 19.75 -19.25
CA GLY A 361 6.81 21.21 -19.25
C GLY A 361 6.04 21.99 -18.18
N GLY A 362 5.39 21.35 -17.21
CA GLY A 362 4.62 22.05 -16.16
C GLY A 362 3.80 21.10 -15.27
N THR A 363 2.76 21.62 -14.61
CA THR A 363 1.81 20.82 -13.83
C THR A 363 0.42 21.48 -13.75
N ASP A 364 -0.61 20.63 -13.75
CA ASP A 364 -2.03 20.98 -13.54
C ASP A 364 -2.54 20.47 -12.18
N ASN A 365 -1.66 19.86 -11.36
CA ASN A 365 -2.03 19.25 -10.09
C ASN A 365 -1.01 19.57 -8.98
N HIS A 366 -0.96 18.74 -7.93
CA HIS A 366 -0.18 18.99 -6.71
C HIS A 366 1.28 18.53 -6.76
N LEU A 367 1.75 17.95 -7.86
CA LEU A 367 3.10 17.41 -8.00
C LEU A 367 3.88 18.00 -9.18
N VAL A 368 5.20 18.03 -9.04
CA VAL A 368 6.17 18.47 -10.05
C VAL A 368 7.16 17.34 -10.27
N TRP A 369 7.37 16.96 -11.54
CA TRP A 369 8.22 15.85 -11.94
C TRP A 369 9.45 16.40 -12.66
N VAL A 370 10.63 16.28 -12.06
CA VAL A 370 11.85 16.97 -12.51
C VAL A 370 12.85 15.98 -13.09
N ASN A 371 13.36 16.26 -14.29
CA ASN A 371 14.32 15.42 -14.98
C ASN A 371 15.76 15.87 -14.65
N MET A 372 16.51 15.05 -13.91
CA MET A 372 17.86 15.39 -13.45
C MET A 372 18.93 15.22 -14.52
N ARG A 373 18.62 14.53 -15.64
CA ARG A 373 19.57 14.31 -16.75
C ARG A 373 20.05 15.63 -17.37
N THR A 374 19.21 16.68 -17.40
CA THR A 374 19.58 17.99 -17.96
C THR A 374 20.58 18.77 -17.11
N VAL A 375 20.79 18.35 -15.85
CA VAL A 375 21.82 18.91 -14.95
C VAL A 375 22.90 17.87 -14.60
N GLY A 376 22.97 16.77 -15.37
CA GLY A 376 23.98 15.71 -15.23
C GLY A 376 23.84 14.80 -14.01
N LEU A 377 22.78 14.95 -13.20
CA LEU A 377 22.57 14.16 -11.98
C LEU A 377 21.63 12.96 -12.22
N SER A 378 21.74 11.95 -11.36
CA SER A 378 20.70 10.92 -11.22
C SER A 378 19.71 11.29 -10.12
N GLY A 379 18.50 10.74 -10.20
CA GLY A 379 17.47 10.95 -9.17
C GLY A 379 17.92 10.54 -7.78
N GLY A 380 18.74 9.48 -7.68
CA GLY A 380 19.31 9.02 -6.41
C GLY A 380 20.34 9.95 -5.79
N LYS A 381 21.12 10.70 -6.59
CA LYS A 381 22.04 11.73 -6.07
C LYS A 381 21.29 12.99 -5.66
N ALA A 382 20.31 13.39 -6.47
CA ALA A 382 19.44 14.53 -6.23
C ALA A 382 18.60 14.36 -4.95
N GLU A 383 17.96 13.21 -4.77
CA GLU A 383 17.27 12.87 -3.51
C GLU A 383 18.23 12.90 -2.32
N LYS A 384 19.41 12.26 -2.44
CA LYS A 384 20.31 12.10 -1.31
C LYS A 384 20.87 13.43 -0.79
N ILE A 385 21.18 14.40 -1.66
CA ILE A 385 21.62 15.72 -1.21
C ILE A 385 20.49 16.52 -0.56
N LEU A 386 19.24 16.37 -1.07
CA LEU A 386 18.07 17.02 -0.52
C LEU A 386 17.74 16.47 0.89
N GLU A 387 17.87 15.15 1.10
CA GLU A 387 17.71 14.52 2.41
C GLU A 387 18.69 15.07 3.46
N GLU A 388 19.97 15.23 3.12
CA GLU A 388 21.00 15.73 4.05
C GLU A 388 20.73 17.17 4.52
N VAL A 389 20.08 17.99 3.68
CA VAL A 389 19.67 19.36 4.03
C VAL A 389 18.22 19.47 4.53
N SER A 390 17.61 18.36 4.95
CA SER A 390 16.26 18.29 5.49
C SER A 390 15.13 18.65 4.50
N ILE A 391 15.33 18.41 3.19
CA ILE A 391 14.27 18.48 2.16
C ILE A 391 13.87 17.05 1.75
N ALA A 392 12.75 16.56 2.26
CA ALA A 392 12.29 15.20 1.97
C ALA A 392 11.57 15.14 0.61
N CYS A 393 12.10 14.37 -0.33
CA CYS A 393 11.48 14.09 -1.62
C CYS A 393 11.62 12.59 -1.97
N ASN A 394 11.27 12.17 -3.18
CA ASN A 394 11.65 10.84 -3.67
C ASN A 394 12.28 10.90 -5.07
N LYS A 395 13.33 10.08 -5.27
CA LYS A 395 13.77 9.71 -6.62
C LYS A 395 12.63 9.04 -7.38
N ASN A 396 12.51 9.35 -8.67
CA ASN A 396 11.47 8.82 -9.55
C ASN A 396 12.06 8.62 -10.94
N THR A 397 11.64 7.56 -11.63
CA THR A 397 11.91 7.41 -13.06
C THR A 397 11.36 8.60 -13.84
N VAL A 398 11.88 8.84 -15.04
CA VAL A 398 11.43 9.85 -16.00
C VAL A 398 11.34 9.22 -17.41
N PRO A 399 10.60 9.81 -18.36
CA PRO A 399 10.46 9.28 -19.72
C PRO A 399 11.80 8.85 -20.33
N GLY A 400 11.84 7.65 -20.90
CA GLY A 400 13.05 7.07 -21.50
C GLY A 400 14.08 6.47 -20.52
N ASP A 401 13.81 6.40 -19.21
CA ASP A 401 14.68 5.65 -18.28
C ASP A 401 14.64 4.14 -18.56
N LYS A 402 15.82 3.55 -18.77
CA LYS A 402 15.98 2.11 -19.09
C LYS A 402 15.86 1.17 -17.89
N SER A 403 15.73 1.68 -16.66
CA SER A 403 15.65 0.88 -15.44
C SER A 403 15.00 1.64 -14.28
N ALA A 404 13.99 1.01 -13.66
CA ALA A 404 13.35 1.53 -12.44
C ALA A 404 14.29 1.54 -11.21
N LEU A 405 15.41 0.82 -11.25
CA LEU A 405 16.40 0.79 -10.16
C LEU A 405 17.34 2.00 -10.16
N ASN A 406 17.54 2.62 -11.33
CA ASN A 406 18.42 3.78 -11.52
C ASN A 406 17.63 4.97 -12.10
N PRO A 407 16.66 5.53 -11.34
CA PRO A 407 15.82 6.64 -11.78
C PRO A 407 16.63 7.91 -12.06
N SER A 408 16.28 8.63 -13.13
CA SER A 408 16.96 9.87 -13.55
C SER A 408 16.19 11.15 -13.22
N GLY A 409 15.22 11.11 -12.31
CA GLY A 409 14.47 12.27 -11.87
C GLY A 409 14.09 12.26 -10.39
N ILE A 410 13.44 13.33 -9.96
CA ILE A 410 12.83 13.46 -8.63
C ILE A 410 11.36 13.87 -8.76
N ARG A 411 10.53 13.42 -7.82
CA ARG A 411 9.13 13.82 -7.68
C ARG A 411 8.99 14.71 -6.45
N LEU A 412 8.51 15.92 -6.67
CA LEU A 412 8.22 16.92 -5.65
C LEU A 412 6.71 17.13 -5.58
N GLY A 413 6.17 17.59 -4.45
CA GLY A 413 4.77 17.94 -4.33
C GLY A 413 4.46 18.80 -3.11
N THR A 414 3.39 19.58 -3.20
CA THR A 414 3.09 20.69 -2.29
C THR A 414 2.02 20.46 -1.19
N PRO A 415 1.24 19.36 -1.10
CA PRO A 415 0.17 19.23 -0.10
C PRO A 415 0.59 19.46 1.36
N ALA A 416 1.74 18.90 1.77
CA ALA A 416 2.25 18.99 3.13
C ALA A 416 2.72 20.41 3.51
N LEU A 417 3.54 21.05 2.66
CA LEU A 417 3.95 22.45 2.88
C LEU A 417 2.79 23.43 2.84
N THR A 418 1.82 23.21 1.95
CA THR A 418 0.61 24.04 1.87
C THR A 418 -0.26 23.86 3.11
N THR A 419 -0.38 22.65 3.68
CA THR A 419 -1.05 22.42 4.97
C THR A 419 -0.34 23.16 6.11
N ARG A 420 0.97 23.36 6.02
CA ARG A 420 1.73 24.14 7.00
C ARG A 420 1.50 25.66 6.88
N GLY A 421 1.08 26.13 5.71
CA GLY A 421 0.68 27.51 5.44
C GLY A 421 1.50 28.24 4.37
N LEU A 422 2.42 27.55 3.67
CA LEU A 422 3.24 28.16 2.61
C LEU A 422 2.39 28.53 1.38
N LYS A 423 2.77 29.62 0.71
CA LYS A 423 2.20 30.17 -0.52
C LYS A 423 3.28 30.34 -1.59
N GLU A 424 2.91 30.93 -2.72
CA GLU A 424 3.75 31.08 -3.91
C GLU A 424 5.10 31.77 -3.59
N ALA A 425 5.10 32.81 -2.75
CA ALA A 425 6.32 33.52 -2.33
C ALA A 425 7.28 32.64 -1.52
N GLU A 426 6.77 31.84 -0.57
CA GLU A 426 7.60 30.89 0.15
C GLU A 426 8.13 29.76 -0.77
N MET A 427 7.39 29.40 -1.83
CA MET A 427 7.87 28.42 -2.81
C MET A 427 9.09 28.91 -3.61
N GLU A 428 9.28 30.22 -3.80
CA GLU A 428 10.50 30.77 -4.43
C GLU A 428 11.75 30.54 -3.57
N GLN A 429 11.61 30.61 -2.25
CA GLN A 429 12.68 30.26 -1.30
C GLN A 429 12.93 28.73 -1.28
N VAL A 430 11.88 27.91 -1.38
CA VAL A 430 12.02 26.45 -1.52
C VAL A 430 12.74 26.07 -2.82
N VAL A 431 12.41 26.72 -3.94
CA VAL A 431 13.13 26.59 -5.23
C VAL A 431 14.61 26.94 -5.07
N THR A 432 14.92 28.00 -4.33
CA THR A 432 16.30 28.45 -4.10
C THR A 432 17.11 27.44 -3.26
N PHE A 433 16.53 26.88 -2.20
CA PHE A 433 17.20 25.82 -1.43
C PHE A 433 17.41 24.53 -2.25
N ILE A 434 16.46 24.15 -3.10
CA ILE A 434 16.62 23.01 -4.01
C ILE A 434 17.76 23.26 -5.02
N ASP A 435 17.82 24.46 -5.61
CA ASP A 435 18.86 24.88 -6.55
C ASP A 435 20.27 24.88 -5.90
N GLU A 436 20.42 25.43 -4.69
CA GLU A 436 21.67 25.35 -3.92
C GLU A 436 22.07 23.90 -3.61
N SER A 437 21.12 23.05 -3.23
CA SER A 437 21.35 21.63 -2.92
C SER A 437 21.85 20.86 -4.15
N LEU A 438 21.19 21.03 -5.30
CA LEU A 438 21.55 20.32 -6.52
C LEU A 438 22.90 20.78 -7.07
N LYS A 439 23.29 22.05 -6.86
CA LYS A 439 24.65 22.55 -7.17
C LYS A 439 25.72 21.91 -6.28
N ILE A 440 25.48 21.78 -4.98
CA ILE A 440 26.39 21.00 -4.09
C ILE A 440 26.53 19.56 -4.61
N ALA A 441 25.46 18.91 -5.07
CA ALA A 441 25.56 17.58 -5.67
C ALA A 441 26.32 17.55 -7.02
N GLN A 442 26.31 18.62 -7.81
CA GLN A 442 27.14 18.69 -9.02
C GLN A 442 28.63 18.74 -8.66
N ASP A 443 29.03 19.54 -7.67
CA ASP A 443 30.41 19.63 -7.19
C ASP A 443 30.89 18.30 -6.57
N VAL A 444 30.07 17.69 -5.70
CA VAL A 444 30.33 16.37 -5.11
C VAL A 444 30.48 15.33 -6.22
N GLN A 445 29.63 15.36 -7.25
CA GLN A 445 29.74 14.44 -8.40
C GLN A 445 31.01 14.68 -9.23
N ALA A 446 31.46 15.93 -9.42
CA ALA A 446 32.69 16.22 -10.12
C ALA A 446 33.91 15.57 -9.44
N LYS A 447 33.92 15.55 -8.09
CA LYS A 447 34.96 14.91 -7.28
C LYS A 447 34.78 13.38 -7.10
N SER A 448 33.54 12.90 -7.08
CA SER A 448 33.22 11.47 -6.83
C SER A 448 33.10 10.60 -8.08
N GLY A 449 32.85 11.20 -9.24
CA GLY A 449 32.47 10.48 -10.45
C GLY A 449 31.04 9.89 -10.39
N PRO A 450 30.70 8.96 -11.32
CA PRO A 450 29.30 8.58 -11.59
C PRO A 450 28.65 7.69 -10.51
N LYS A 451 29.43 6.89 -9.77
CA LYS A 451 28.90 5.91 -8.81
C LYS A 451 28.24 6.58 -7.59
N LEU A 452 27.11 6.05 -7.13
CA LEU A 452 26.42 6.54 -5.92
C LEU A 452 27.18 6.23 -4.62
N VAL A 453 27.91 5.12 -4.56
CA VAL A 453 28.73 4.75 -3.39
C VAL A 453 29.86 5.76 -3.17
N ASP A 454 30.59 6.11 -4.23
CA ASP A 454 31.64 7.14 -4.17
C ASP A 454 31.09 8.53 -3.88
N PHE A 455 29.92 8.87 -4.45
CA PHE A 455 29.20 10.11 -4.14
C PHE A 455 28.88 10.20 -2.63
N ASN A 456 28.29 9.16 -2.06
CA ASN A 456 27.97 9.10 -0.63
C ASN A 456 29.21 9.17 0.26
N ARG A 457 30.36 8.64 -0.19
CA ARG A 457 31.65 8.78 0.51
C ARG A 457 32.14 10.23 0.50
N VAL A 458 32.09 10.90 -0.65
CA VAL A 458 32.57 12.28 -0.83
C VAL A 458 31.66 13.32 -0.16
N LEU A 459 30.36 13.04 0.03
CA LEU A 459 29.50 13.86 0.90
C LEU A 459 30.04 14.00 2.34
N GLY A 460 30.87 13.06 2.80
CA GLY A 460 31.52 13.11 4.11
C GLY A 460 32.76 14.01 4.21
N ASP A 461 33.30 14.49 3.08
CA ASP A 461 34.44 15.41 3.07
C ASP A 461 34.07 16.73 3.78
N ALA A 462 35.00 17.28 4.58
CA ALA A 462 34.74 18.45 5.43
C ALA A 462 34.15 19.65 4.65
N GLU A 463 34.72 19.94 3.48
CA GLU A 463 34.28 20.98 2.52
C GLU A 463 32.78 20.90 2.20
N PHE A 464 32.29 19.72 1.83
CA PHE A 464 30.87 19.53 1.49
C PHE A 464 30.01 19.44 2.74
N LYS A 465 30.50 18.80 3.80
CA LYS A 465 29.80 18.68 5.07
C LYS A 465 29.49 20.03 5.70
N GLU A 466 30.41 20.99 5.63
CA GLU A 466 30.18 22.37 6.10
C GLU A 466 29.10 23.08 5.26
N ARG A 467 29.22 23.04 3.93
CA ARG A 467 28.23 23.60 2.99
C ARG A 467 26.82 23.02 3.21
N ILE A 468 26.74 21.70 3.38
CA ILE A 468 25.51 20.96 3.68
C ILE A 468 24.94 21.38 5.02
N THR A 469 25.76 21.47 6.08
CA THR A 469 25.31 21.87 7.42
C THR A 469 24.75 23.29 7.42
N SER A 470 25.45 24.25 6.80
CA SER A 470 24.97 25.64 6.69
C SER A 470 23.67 25.75 5.88
N LEU A 471 23.52 25.00 4.78
CA LEU A 471 22.27 24.98 4.01
C LEU A 471 21.12 24.33 4.79
N ARG A 472 21.39 23.22 5.48
CA ARG A 472 20.45 22.54 6.37
C ARG A 472 19.93 23.45 7.46
N GLU A 473 20.79 24.23 8.12
CA GLU A 473 20.38 25.18 9.16
C GLU A 473 19.43 26.25 8.64
N LYS A 474 19.69 26.79 7.43
CA LYS A 474 18.78 27.74 6.76
C LYS A 474 17.42 27.10 6.45
N VAL A 475 17.41 25.87 5.92
CA VAL A 475 16.19 25.11 5.63
C VAL A 475 15.39 24.83 6.90
N GLU A 476 16.05 24.34 7.95
CA GLU A 476 15.41 24.00 9.23
C GLU A 476 14.85 25.24 9.95
N ALA A 477 15.55 26.38 9.89
CA ALA A 477 15.06 27.66 10.41
C ALA A 477 13.84 28.19 9.63
N PHE A 478 13.90 28.18 8.29
CA PHE A 478 12.80 28.61 7.42
C PHE A 478 11.54 27.75 7.64
N ALA A 479 11.70 26.42 7.66
CA ALA A 479 10.60 25.50 7.92
C ALA A 479 9.96 25.71 9.30
N ALA A 480 10.77 25.94 10.34
CA ALA A 480 10.31 26.09 11.73
C ALA A 480 9.41 27.31 11.99
N PHE A 481 9.43 28.33 11.12
CA PHE A 481 8.56 29.52 11.17
C PHE A 481 7.09 29.23 10.81
N SER A 482 6.85 28.15 10.07
CA SER A 482 5.58 27.83 9.42
C SER A 482 4.41 27.52 10.39
N ILE A 483 3.21 28.00 10.04
CA ILE A 483 2.14 28.35 10.99
C ILE A 483 1.51 27.16 11.72
N TYR A 484 1.25 26.06 11.02
CA TYR A 484 0.43 24.92 11.51
C TYR A 484 0.89 24.32 12.84
N LEU A 485 2.18 24.39 13.14
CA LEU A 485 2.77 23.74 14.31
C LEU A 485 2.56 24.50 15.62
N ARG A 486 2.02 25.73 15.59
CA ARG A 486 1.58 26.46 16.80
C ARG A 486 0.38 25.82 17.50
N HIS A 487 -0.42 25.01 16.77
CA HIS A 487 -1.63 24.37 17.30
C HIS A 487 -1.44 22.89 17.71
N LEU A 488 -0.29 22.28 17.40
CA LEU A 488 0.05 20.91 17.79
C LEU A 488 0.77 20.83 19.17
N SER A 489 0.64 21.87 19.97
CA SER A 489 1.06 21.94 21.38
C SER A 489 -0.08 22.50 22.25
N PRO A 490 -0.92 21.65 22.88
CA PRO A 490 -1.55 22.06 24.13
C PRO A 490 -0.45 22.29 25.18
N SER A 491 -0.64 23.33 26.01
CA SER A 491 0.14 23.62 27.24
C SER A 491 1.67 23.54 27.15
N PHE A 492 2.30 24.67 26.79
CA PHE A 492 3.39 25.23 27.59
C PHE A 492 3.42 26.75 27.40
N SER A 493 2.73 27.48 28.27
CA SER A 493 2.59 28.94 28.23
C SER A 493 3.30 29.56 29.43
N SER A 494 4.63 29.43 29.47
CA SER A 494 5.50 30.13 30.40
C SER A 494 6.92 30.26 29.82
N LEU A 495 7.48 31.45 29.94
CA LEU A 495 8.92 31.78 29.84
C LEU A 495 9.66 31.35 28.56
N LEU A 496 9.48 32.14 27.48
CA LEU A 496 10.59 32.44 26.56
C LEU A 496 11.33 33.66 27.14
N PRO A 497 12.67 33.62 27.37
CA PRO A 497 13.40 34.77 27.89
C PRO A 497 13.47 35.90 26.84
N LEU A 498 13.07 37.10 27.25
CA LEU A 498 12.94 38.28 26.36
C LEU A 498 14.29 38.98 26.08
N SER A 499 15.39 38.23 26.00
CA SER A 499 16.77 38.73 26.14
C SER A 499 17.62 38.67 24.86
N LEU A 500 17.00 38.49 23.70
CA LEU A 500 17.69 38.36 22.39
C LEU A 500 17.13 39.31 21.30
N LEU A 501 16.51 40.42 21.72
CA LEU A 501 15.88 41.40 20.81
C LEU A 501 16.22 42.87 21.12
N LEU A 502 17.31 43.11 21.86
CA LEU A 502 17.79 44.46 22.23
C LEU A 502 19.33 44.57 22.09
N SER A 503 19.84 44.50 20.85
CA SER A 503 21.28 44.68 20.58
C SER A 503 21.62 45.19 19.17
N SER A 504 20.78 46.05 18.57
CA SER A 504 21.14 46.77 17.32
C SER A 504 20.35 48.06 17.11
N SER A 505 20.96 48.99 16.37
CA SER A 505 20.42 50.27 15.86
C SER A 505 19.68 51.17 16.87
N SER A 506 20.42 52.14 17.40
CA SER A 506 19.88 53.37 17.98
C SER A 506 19.42 54.37 16.91
N SER A 507 18.77 55.45 17.37
CA SER A 507 18.52 56.75 16.69
C SER A 507 17.21 56.95 15.88
N SER A 508 16.79 58.23 15.85
CA SER A 508 15.73 58.90 15.07
C SER A 508 14.25 58.89 15.55
N LEU A 509 13.88 60.05 16.11
CA LEU A 509 12.62 60.82 16.03
C LEU A 509 11.29 60.31 16.63
N SER A 510 10.87 61.05 17.65
CA SER A 510 9.53 61.36 18.16
C SER A 510 8.46 61.70 17.10
N PHE A 511 7.16 61.48 17.42
CA PHE A 511 6.19 62.58 17.61
C PHE A 511 4.82 62.12 18.20
N LEU A 512 4.06 63.09 18.74
CA LEU A 512 2.64 63.06 19.19
C LEU A 512 2.23 62.10 20.34
N LEU A 513 1.10 62.34 21.04
CA LEU A 513 0.75 63.49 21.90
C LEU A 513 -0.47 63.10 22.79
N PHE A 514 -0.54 63.60 24.03
CA PHE A 514 -1.70 63.82 24.92
C PHE A 514 -3.04 63.04 24.73
N LEU A 515 -3.56 62.47 25.82
CA LEU A 515 -4.62 63.11 26.64
C LEU A 515 -4.76 62.46 28.05
N LEU A 516 -5.32 63.21 29.00
CA LEU A 516 -5.52 62.94 30.45
C LEU A 516 -7.05 63.14 30.78
N PRO A 517 -7.62 63.05 32.02
CA PRO A 517 -7.01 63.12 33.38
C PRO A 517 -7.69 62.15 34.44
N PRO A 518 -7.79 62.38 35.78
CA PRO A 518 -7.35 61.33 36.76
C PRO A 518 -8.19 61.12 38.07
N SER A 519 -7.62 60.37 39.03
CA SER A 519 -7.83 60.42 40.51
C SER A 519 -9.10 59.74 41.13
N PRO A 520 -9.17 59.48 42.47
CA PRO A 520 -8.20 59.71 43.55
C PRO A 520 -7.87 58.50 44.48
N PHE A 521 -6.98 58.71 45.47
CA PHE A 521 -6.57 57.78 46.56
C PHE A 521 -7.52 57.82 47.79
N PRO A 522 -7.49 56.81 48.68
CA PRO A 522 -6.66 56.89 49.90
C PRO A 522 -5.74 55.67 50.17
N SER A 523 -5.39 55.43 51.44
CA SER A 523 -3.98 55.22 51.84
C SER A 523 -3.81 54.97 53.35
N SER A 524 -2.97 54.00 53.79
CA SER A 524 -2.67 53.81 55.24
C SER A 524 -1.39 53.00 55.58
N SER A 525 -0.52 53.58 56.42
CA SER A 525 0.41 52.97 57.42
C SER A 525 1.59 52.04 56.99
N SER A 526 2.65 52.07 57.82
CA SER A 526 3.99 51.41 57.74
C SER A 526 4.45 50.99 59.17
N PRO A 527 5.68 50.51 59.51
CA PRO A 527 6.90 50.06 58.77
C PRO A 527 7.26 48.57 59.17
N PRO A 528 8.50 48.03 59.42
CA PRO A 528 9.90 48.43 59.14
C PRO A 528 10.80 47.32 58.48
N SER A 529 11.74 46.68 59.22
CA SER A 529 12.99 46.02 58.75
C SER A 529 13.72 45.26 59.91
N PRO A 530 14.89 44.58 59.76
CA PRO A 530 15.47 43.72 58.67
C PRO A 530 16.20 42.40 59.14
N SER A 531 16.84 41.66 58.20
CA SER A 531 17.97 40.68 58.36
C SER A 531 17.67 39.26 58.93
N PRO A 532 18.59 38.24 58.87
CA PRO A 532 19.74 37.94 57.97
C PRO A 532 19.75 36.47 57.39
N PRO A 533 20.68 36.09 56.47
CA PRO A 533 20.95 34.70 56.03
C PRO A 533 22.12 34.02 56.79
N PRO A 534 22.21 32.66 56.87
CA PRO A 534 23.17 31.84 56.05
C PRO A 534 22.69 30.34 55.90
N PRO A 535 23.53 29.27 55.74
CA PRO A 535 24.92 29.10 55.27
C PRO A 535 25.13 28.02 54.14
N LEU A 536 26.39 27.78 53.77
CA LEU A 536 26.90 26.65 52.95
C LEU A 536 28.16 26.07 53.65
N PRO A 537 28.35 24.74 53.71
CA PRO A 537 29.48 24.05 53.04
C PRO A 537 29.06 22.61 52.56
N SER A 538 29.87 21.64 52.12
CA SER A 538 31.33 21.35 52.18
C SER A 538 31.78 20.42 51.01
N LEU A 539 33.07 20.04 50.95
CA LEU A 539 33.57 18.82 50.28
C LEU A 539 34.04 17.80 51.35
N LEU A 540 34.18 16.51 50.99
CA LEU A 540 35.43 15.72 51.18
C LEU A 540 35.36 14.27 50.60
N THR A 541 36.39 13.94 49.80
CA THR A 541 37.13 12.66 49.62
C THR A 541 36.50 11.24 49.61
N SER A 542 36.96 10.48 48.58
CA SER A 542 37.59 9.14 48.63
C SER A 542 36.81 7.80 48.69
N SER A 543 37.33 6.87 47.87
CA SER A 543 37.51 5.41 48.07
C SER A 543 36.33 4.46 48.26
N SER A 544 36.17 3.56 47.27
CA SER A 544 35.76 2.16 47.42
C SER A 544 36.79 1.32 48.22
N PRO A 545 36.55 0.02 48.57
CA PRO A 545 35.35 -0.83 48.42
C PRO A 545 34.89 -1.44 49.78
N PHE A 546 33.95 -2.41 49.79
CA PHE A 546 33.78 -3.54 50.76
C PHE A 546 32.44 -4.31 50.42
N PRO A 547 32.04 -5.45 51.04
CA PRO A 547 32.47 -6.79 50.61
C PRO A 547 31.33 -7.82 50.36
N LEU A 548 31.73 -9.04 49.99
CA LEU A 548 30.93 -10.26 50.17
C LEU A 548 31.00 -10.76 51.63
N LEU A 549 29.90 -11.31 52.15
CA LEU A 549 29.91 -12.35 53.18
C LEU A 549 28.64 -13.22 53.10
N LEU A 550 28.75 -14.48 53.52
CA LEU A 550 27.76 -15.55 53.32
C LEU A 550 27.15 -15.98 54.66
N HIS A 551 25.85 -16.30 54.70
CA HIS A 551 25.14 -17.36 55.46
C HIS A 551 23.62 -17.06 55.46
N SER A 552 22.67 -17.99 55.66
CA SER A 552 22.61 -19.43 55.35
C SER A 552 21.21 -19.96 55.74
N SER A 553 20.44 -20.56 54.80
CA SER A 553 19.30 -21.43 55.14
C SER A 553 18.86 -22.24 53.92
N SER A 554 18.21 -23.38 54.14
CA SER A 554 18.11 -24.49 53.18
C SER A 554 16.68 -24.86 52.79
N SER A 555 16.41 -24.86 51.48
CA SER A 555 15.39 -25.70 50.83
C SER A 555 15.73 -25.88 49.34
N PRO A 556 15.46 -27.04 48.71
CA PRO A 556 15.88 -27.30 47.34
C PRO A 556 14.91 -26.68 46.33
N LEU A 557 15.35 -25.63 45.63
CA LEU A 557 14.70 -25.14 44.42
C LEU A 557 15.15 -25.97 43.20
N PRO A 558 14.27 -26.21 42.20
CA PRO A 558 14.63 -26.94 40.99
C PRO A 558 15.65 -26.16 40.14
N LEU A 559 16.64 -26.86 39.61
CA LEU A 559 17.62 -26.27 38.68
C LEU A 559 16.92 -25.79 37.40
N SER A 560 17.13 -24.51 37.05
CA SER A 560 16.61 -23.93 35.81
C SER A 560 17.16 -24.68 34.58
N PRO A 561 16.32 -24.99 33.57
CA PRO A 561 16.79 -25.58 32.31
C PRO A 561 17.91 -24.79 31.62
N LEU A 562 17.98 -23.47 31.88
CA LEU A 562 19.01 -22.59 31.36
C LEU A 562 20.41 -22.92 31.93
N LEU A 563 20.51 -23.35 33.20
CA LEU A 563 21.78 -23.77 33.80
C LEU A 563 22.29 -25.09 33.18
N LEU A 564 21.39 -26.05 32.93
CA LEU A 564 21.75 -27.32 32.31
C LEU A 564 22.25 -27.11 30.87
N LEU A 565 21.60 -26.22 30.12
CA LEU A 565 22.03 -25.81 28.78
C LEU A 565 23.41 -25.14 28.79
N LEU A 566 23.65 -24.22 29.72
CA LEU A 566 24.96 -23.55 29.87
C LEU A 566 26.07 -24.55 30.27
N PHE A 567 25.79 -25.49 31.17
CA PHE A 567 26.75 -26.52 31.59
C PHE A 567 27.16 -27.42 30.41
N LEU A 568 26.19 -27.90 29.63
CA LEU A 568 26.42 -28.69 28.41
C LEU A 568 27.23 -27.92 27.35
N LEU A 569 26.93 -26.63 27.14
CA LEU A 569 27.69 -25.78 26.21
C LEU A 569 29.12 -25.48 26.69
N SER A 570 29.34 -25.38 28.01
CA SER A 570 30.67 -25.14 28.60
C SER A 570 31.60 -26.36 28.58
N SER A 571 31.08 -27.55 28.26
CA SER A 571 31.80 -28.84 28.36
C SER A 571 32.64 -29.19 27.12
N PHE A 572 32.78 -28.29 26.14
CA PHE A 572 33.51 -28.54 24.89
C PHE A 572 34.72 -27.60 24.70
N PRO A 573 35.90 -28.12 24.30
CA PRO A 573 37.13 -27.32 24.16
C PRO A 573 37.14 -26.44 22.90
N PRO A 574 37.92 -25.34 22.88
CA PRO A 574 37.86 -24.35 21.81
C PRO A 574 38.72 -24.70 20.57
N SER A 575 38.03 -24.87 19.43
CA SER A 575 38.50 -24.61 18.05
C SER A 575 39.47 -25.60 17.37
N SER A 576 39.53 -25.44 16.03
CA SER A 576 40.37 -26.13 15.03
C SER A 576 39.93 -27.53 14.52
N SER A 577 40.25 -27.79 13.25
CA SER A 577 40.02 -29.02 12.45
C SER A 577 38.63 -29.70 12.47
N LEU A 578 37.74 -29.26 11.58
CA LEU A 578 36.69 -30.11 10.96
C LEU A 578 36.63 -29.84 9.43
N PRO A 579 36.52 -30.87 8.55
CA PRO A 579 36.53 -30.67 7.11
C PRO A 579 35.22 -30.07 6.54
N ARG A 580 35.31 -29.39 5.39
CA ARG A 580 34.13 -28.96 4.62
C ARG A 580 33.49 -30.15 3.89
N GLY A 581 32.46 -30.79 4.47
CA GLY A 581 31.92 -32.03 3.88
C GLY A 581 30.57 -32.58 4.39
N SER A 582 29.63 -31.74 4.85
CA SER A 582 28.28 -32.12 5.33
C SER A 582 28.24 -32.95 6.65
N PRO A 583 27.06 -33.16 7.30
CA PRO A 583 25.73 -32.57 7.08
C PRO A 583 25.18 -31.78 8.30
N PRO A 584 24.15 -30.93 8.13
CA PRO A 584 23.52 -30.18 9.23
C PRO A 584 22.62 -31.01 10.18
N LEU A 585 22.71 -32.35 10.13
CA LEU A 585 21.75 -33.26 10.75
C LEU A 585 21.77 -33.22 12.29
N LEU A 586 22.97 -33.10 12.89
CA LEU A 586 23.15 -33.08 14.34
C LEU A 586 22.50 -31.84 14.99
N LEU A 587 22.59 -30.68 14.33
CA LEU A 587 21.96 -29.45 14.82
C LEU A 587 20.42 -29.55 14.80
N ILE A 588 19.86 -30.18 13.76
CA ILE A 588 18.42 -30.44 13.65
C ILE A 588 17.95 -31.40 14.75
N LEU A 589 18.71 -32.47 15.02
CA LEU A 589 18.45 -33.41 16.13
C LEU A 589 18.48 -32.71 17.49
N ILE A 590 19.46 -31.84 17.74
CA ILE A 590 19.55 -31.05 18.99
C ILE A 590 18.34 -30.12 19.14
N LEU A 591 17.94 -29.40 18.08
CA LEU A 591 16.77 -28.50 18.12
C LEU A 591 15.46 -29.26 18.34
N LEU A 592 15.29 -30.45 17.74
CA LEU A 592 14.13 -31.31 17.98
C LEU A 592 14.10 -31.86 19.41
N LEU A 593 15.25 -32.24 19.97
CA LEU A 593 15.35 -32.69 21.37
C LEU A 593 15.02 -31.56 22.35
N ILE A 594 15.50 -30.34 22.10
CA ILE A 594 15.15 -29.15 22.88
C ILE A 594 13.64 -28.89 22.83
N PHE A 595 13.02 -28.95 21.63
CA PHE A 595 11.58 -28.76 21.48
C PHE A 595 10.77 -29.83 22.24
N PHE A 596 11.20 -31.09 22.19
CA PHE A 596 10.58 -32.20 22.93
C PHE A 596 10.66 -32.01 24.46
N LEU A 597 11.84 -31.66 24.98
CA LEU A 597 12.06 -31.44 26.42
C LEU A 597 11.30 -30.21 26.94
N LEU A 598 11.20 -29.14 26.15
CA LEU A 598 10.41 -27.95 26.50
C LEU A 598 8.89 -28.17 26.42
N SER A 599 8.43 -29.19 25.69
CA SER A 599 7.00 -29.53 25.58
C SER A 599 6.46 -30.33 26.79
N PHE A 600 7.33 -31.03 27.51
CA PHE A 600 6.94 -31.97 28.57
C PHE A 600 6.29 -31.34 29.83
N PRO A 601 6.67 -30.15 30.33
CA PRO A 601 6.10 -29.58 31.55
C PRO A 601 4.60 -29.27 31.49
N LEU A 602 4.02 -29.12 30.29
CA LEU A 602 2.62 -28.74 30.09
C LEU A 602 1.61 -29.87 30.36
N LEU A 603 2.08 -31.12 30.52
CA LEU A 603 1.21 -32.28 30.77
C LEU A 603 1.05 -32.65 32.25
N SER A 604 1.85 -32.06 33.15
CA SER A 604 1.89 -32.44 34.57
C SER A 604 0.81 -31.81 35.45
N TYR A 605 -0.01 -30.89 34.92
CA TYR A 605 -0.86 -30.00 35.72
C TYR A 605 -2.34 -30.39 35.86
N PHE A 606 -2.74 -31.58 35.40
CA PHE A 606 -4.11 -32.08 35.53
C PHE A 606 -4.18 -33.48 36.18
N SER A 607 -4.36 -33.50 37.50
CA SER A 607 -4.78 -34.67 38.29
C SER A 607 -5.83 -34.21 39.34
N PRO A 608 -6.88 -35.00 39.68
CA PRO A 608 -8.15 -34.39 40.11
C PRO A 608 -8.54 -34.63 41.59
N THR A 609 -8.59 -33.53 42.36
CA THR A 609 -9.36 -33.35 43.61
C THR A 609 -9.60 -31.84 43.81
N SER A 610 -10.78 -31.30 44.11
CA SER A 610 -12.14 -31.85 44.28
C SER A 610 -13.19 -30.74 44.00
N PHE A 611 -14.48 -31.11 43.98
CA PHE A 611 -15.66 -30.28 43.66
C PHE A 611 -15.95 -30.01 42.16
N ILE A 612 -17.24 -29.81 41.87
CA ILE A 612 -17.99 -30.18 40.65
C ILE A 612 -19.12 -29.14 40.51
N PRO A 613 -19.47 -28.62 39.30
CA PRO A 613 -20.16 -29.46 38.31
C PRO A 613 -19.86 -29.28 36.81
N SER A 614 -19.86 -30.45 36.15
CA SER A 614 -20.36 -30.75 34.79
C SER A 614 -19.85 -29.97 33.57
N PHE A 615 -18.89 -30.58 32.86
CA PHE A 615 -18.92 -30.71 31.41
C PHE A 615 -18.36 -32.08 31.00
N ILE A 616 -19.00 -32.76 30.03
CA ILE A 616 -18.56 -34.06 29.51
C ILE A 616 -17.85 -33.83 28.15
N PRO A 617 -16.58 -34.25 27.97
CA PRO A 617 -15.89 -34.09 26.69
C PRO A 617 -16.39 -35.09 25.65
N THR A 618 -16.61 -34.62 24.42
CA THR A 618 -17.06 -35.43 23.29
C THR A 618 -15.92 -36.24 22.66
N PRO A 619 -16.20 -37.38 21.98
CA PRO A 619 -15.18 -38.28 21.44
C PRO A 619 -14.19 -37.61 20.47
N SER A 620 -14.60 -36.53 19.80
CA SER A 620 -13.75 -35.70 18.92
C SER A 620 -12.43 -35.27 19.57
N PHE A 621 -12.44 -34.98 20.87
CA PHE A 621 -11.24 -34.49 21.58
C PHE A 621 -10.15 -35.57 21.74
N ARG A 622 -10.54 -36.85 21.89
CA ARG A 622 -9.60 -37.98 21.94
C ARG A 622 -8.90 -38.22 20.60
N HIS A 623 -9.63 -38.08 19.48
CA HIS A 623 -9.03 -38.26 18.16
C HIS A 623 -8.05 -37.14 17.78
N LEU A 624 -8.35 -35.88 18.16
CA LEU A 624 -7.44 -34.76 17.90
C LEU A 624 -6.08 -34.95 18.62
N LEU A 625 -6.10 -35.46 19.85
CA LEU A 625 -4.91 -35.72 20.65
C LEU A 625 -4.06 -36.90 20.12
N LEU A 626 -4.69 -37.91 19.53
CA LEU A 626 -3.98 -39.02 18.87
C LEU A 626 -3.37 -38.60 17.53
N PHE A 627 -4.04 -37.71 16.79
CA PHE A 627 -3.56 -37.22 15.49
C PHE A 627 -2.29 -36.37 15.63
N SER A 628 -2.23 -35.48 16.64
CA SER A 628 -1.06 -34.64 16.92
C SER A 628 0.18 -35.43 17.36
N LEU A 629 0.01 -36.60 17.97
CA LEU A 629 1.11 -37.48 18.39
C LEU A 629 1.63 -38.39 17.25
N SER A 630 0.79 -38.74 16.27
CA SER A 630 1.17 -39.65 15.17
C SER A 630 1.95 -39.00 14.02
N LEU A 631 1.66 -37.73 13.70
CA LEU A 631 2.26 -37.05 12.55
C LEU A 631 3.79 -36.86 12.64
N PRO A 632 4.38 -36.49 13.80
CA PRO A 632 5.84 -36.36 13.92
C PRO A 632 6.58 -37.70 13.76
N PHE A 633 5.98 -38.78 14.28
CA PHE A 633 6.54 -40.14 14.19
C PHE A 633 6.61 -40.64 12.74
N PHE A 634 5.59 -40.32 11.93
CA PHE A 634 5.53 -40.68 10.51
C PHE A 634 6.58 -39.94 9.67
N LEU A 635 6.86 -38.66 9.96
CA LEU A 635 7.97 -37.92 9.31
C LEU A 635 9.34 -38.51 9.70
N LEU A 636 9.52 -38.92 10.96
CA LEU A 636 10.78 -39.50 11.44
C LEU A 636 11.11 -40.80 10.70
N LEU A 637 10.10 -41.65 10.49
CA LEU A 637 10.24 -42.92 9.75
C LEU A 637 10.63 -42.70 8.29
N LEU A 638 10.02 -41.70 7.62
CA LEU A 638 10.32 -41.32 6.25
C LEU A 638 11.78 -40.84 6.09
N LEU A 639 12.26 -39.99 6.99
CA LEU A 639 13.64 -39.50 7.00
C LEU A 639 14.65 -40.63 7.27
N PHE A 640 14.31 -41.58 8.14
CA PHE A 640 15.13 -42.76 8.42
C PHE A 640 15.29 -43.66 7.19
N PHE A 641 14.21 -43.94 6.45
CA PHE A 641 14.28 -44.71 5.21
C PHE A 641 15.12 -44.05 4.11
N PHE A 642 15.05 -42.72 3.95
CA PHE A 642 15.90 -42.00 3.00
C PHE A 642 17.39 -41.97 3.40
N SER A 643 17.72 -42.20 4.67
CA SER A 643 19.11 -42.20 5.17
C SER A 643 19.84 -43.55 5.01
N LEU A 644 19.15 -44.62 4.63
CA LEU A 644 19.67 -46.00 4.69
C LEU A 644 20.16 -46.58 3.36
N ASN A 645 20.20 -45.81 2.26
CA ASN A 645 20.59 -46.36 0.94
C ASN A 645 21.57 -45.45 0.15
N PRO A 646 22.87 -45.41 0.53
CA PRO A 646 23.82 -44.41 0.03
C PRO A 646 24.90 -44.99 -0.93
N THR A 647 24.52 -45.59 -2.06
CA THR A 647 25.49 -46.14 -3.04
C THR A 647 25.16 -45.86 -4.51
N SER A 648 25.72 -44.78 -5.06
CA SER A 648 26.43 -44.79 -6.37
C SER A 648 27.00 -43.40 -6.72
N LEU A 649 27.96 -43.39 -7.65
CA LEU A 649 28.63 -42.24 -8.28
C LEU A 649 29.66 -41.46 -7.42
N SER A 650 30.94 -41.70 -7.74
CA SER A 650 32.07 -40.79 -7.51
C SER A 650 32.55 -40.20 -8.86
N PRO A 651 33.39 -39.15 -8.90
CA PRO A 651 33.34 -38.18 -10.01
C PRO A 651 34.48 -38.25 -11.03
N SER A 652 34.20 -37.74 -12.23
CA SER A 652 35.17 -37.14 -13.15
C SER A 652 34.49 -35.99 -13.96
N SER A 653 35.28 -35.15 -14.62
CA SER A 653 34.87 -33.86 -15.20
C SER A 653 35.56 -33.62 -16.55
N PRO A 654 35.39 -32.46 -17.22
CA PRO A 654 34.16 -31.75 -17.60
C PRO A 654 34.07 -31.53 -19.14
N PHE A 655 32.93 -31.14 -19.71
CA PHE A 655 32.88 -30.25 -20.90
C PHE A 655 31.48 -29.64 -21.15
N CYS A 656 31.35 -28.78 -22.16
CA CYS A 656 30.22 -27.86 -22.34
C CYS A 656 29.23 -28.24 -23.45
N HIS A 657 28.02 -27.67 -23.28
CA HIS A 657 27.06 -27.21 -24.28
C HIS A 657 26.07 -28.17 -24.97
N HIS A 658 24.82 -27.66 -24.92
CA HIS A 658 23.77 -27.64 -25.94
C HIS A 658 22.63 -28.67 -25.90
N HIS A 659 21.51 -28.20 -26.46
CA HIS A 659 20.13 -28.71 -26.50
C HIS A 659 19.96 -30.23 -26.76
N HIS A 660 18.83 -30.86 -26.39
CA HIS A 660 17.46 -30.36 -26.63
C HIS A 660 16.33 -31.08 -25.83
N ARG A 661 15.15 -30.44 -25.76
CA ARG A 661 13.79 -30.98 -25.54
C ARG A 661 13.49 -31.82 -24.27
N ASN A 662 12.88 -31.16 -23.29
CA ASN A 662 11.83 -31.79 -22.47
C ASN A 662 10.62 -32.13 -23.36
N THR A 663 9.98 -33.29 -23.13
CA THR A 663 8.66 -33.61 -23.70
C THR A 663 7.58 -33.48 -22.62
N ILE A 664 6.45 -32.89 -22.97
CA ILE A 664 5.35 -32.57 -22.05
C ILE A 664 4.44 -33.80 -21.87
N ILE A 665 4.03 -34.09 -20.64
CA ILE A 665 2.89 -34.98 -20.37
C ILE A 665 1.62 -34.13 -20.30
N THR A 666 0.77 -34.25 -21.32
CA THR A 666 -0.57 -33.66 -21.36
C THR A 666 -1.60 -34.71 -20.96
N ILE A 667 -2.39 -34.46 -19.91
CA ILE A 667 -3.52 -35.32 -19.56
C ILE A 667 -4.73 -34.95 -20.43
N ILE A 668 -5.20 -35.88 -21.25
CA ILE A 668 -6.37 -35.72 -22.12
C ILE A 668 -7.58 -36.42 -21.49
N ILE A 669 -8.61 -35.65 -21.11
CA ILE A 669 -9.91 -36.22 -20.72
C ILE A 669 -10.72 -36.54 -21.98
N LYS A 670 -10.83 -37.84 -22.30
CA LYS A 670 -11.47 -38.33 -23.51
C LYS A 670 -12.96 -38.66 -23.27
N ARG A 671 -13.87 -37.73 -23.58
CA ARG A 671 -15.32 -37.98 -23.58
C ARG A 671 -15.66 -39.16 -24.52
N ARG A 672 -16.49 -40.10 -24.05
CA ARG A 672 -17.17 -41.07 -24.93
C ARG A 672 -18.47 -40.46 -25.45
N HIS A 673 -18.74 -40.65 -26.75
CA HIS A 673 -20.06 -40.41 -27.34
C HIS A 673 -21.02 -41.57 -27.03
N HIS A 674 -22.31 -41.24 -26.97
CA HIS A 674 -23.38 -42.16 -27.33
C HIS A 674 -24.39 -41.39 -28.19
N ASN A 675 -24.72 -41.92 -29.35
CA ASN A 675 -25.75 -41.41 -30.23
C ASN A 675 -26.92 -42.40 -30.24
N HIS A 676 -28.15 -41.91 -30.13
CA HIS A 676 -29.30 -42.62 -30.69
C HIS A 676 -30.38 -41.64 -31.12
N HIS A 677 -30.83 -41.74 -32.38
CA HIS A 677 -32.03 -41.07 -32.87
C HIS A 677 -33.24 -42.01 -32.76
N LYS A 678 -34.41 -41.47 -32.38
CA LYS A 678 -35.64 -41.49 -33.21
C LYS A 678 -36.77 -40.63 -32.60
N LYS A 679 -37.79 -40.38 -33.45
CA LYS A 679 -39.01 -39.58 -33.24
C LYS A 679 -39.93 -40.24 -32.16
N HIS A 680 -40.93 -39.60 -31.53
CA HIS A 680 -42.06 -38.86 -32.14
C HIS A 680 -42.89 -37.98 -31.16
N ASN A 681 -43.56 -36.97 -31.75
CA ASN A 681 -44.90 -36.40 -31.50
C ASN A 681 -45.48 -36.08 -30.09
N HIS A 682 -45.86 -34.79 -29.98
CA HIS A 682 -47.16 -34.24 -29.55
C HIS A 682 -47.63 -34.17 -28.08
N HIS A 683 -48.33 -33.04 -27.85
CA HIS A 683 -49.34 -32.76 -26.80
C HIS A 683 -48.85 -32.74 -25.33
N ASN A 684 -49.55 -32.13 -24.37
CA ASN A 684 -50.31 -30.87 -24.27
C ASN A 684 -50.61 -30.65 -22.75
N GLN A 685 -51.23 -29.52 -22.36
CA GLN A 685 -51.84 -29.26 -21.03
C GLN A 685 -50.96 -28.87 -19.81
N THR A 686 -50.97 -27.56 -19.53
CA THR A 686 -51.45 -26.88 -18.29
C THR A 686 -51.55 -27.58 -16.91
N ALA A 687 -51.21 -26.77 -15.89
CA ALA A 687 -51.67 -26.75 -14.49
C ALA A 687 -51.07 -27.81 -13.52
N GLY A 688 -50.96 -27.54 -12.21
CA GLY A 688 -51.38 -26.33 -11.47
C GLY A 688 -50.71 -26.15 -10.09
N TYR A 689 -51.11 -25.11 -9.36
CA TYR A 689 -50.64 -24.79 -8.01
C TYR A 689 -51.07 -25.83 -6.96
N TYR A 690 -50.34 -25.92 -5.84
CA TYR A 690 -50.94 -25.79 -4.50
C TYR A 690 -49.92 -25.31 -3.45
N TYR A 691 -50.40 -24.47 -2.54
CA TYR A 691 -49.73 -24.07 -1.29
C TYR A 691 -50.36 -24.86 -0.14
N PHE A 692 -49.58 -25.32 0.84
CA PHE A 692 -50.05 -25.43 2.23
C PHE A 692 -48.87 -25.50 3.22
N SER A 693 -49.14 -25.11 4.46
CA SER A 693 -48.16 -25.00 5.55
C SER A 693 -48.65 -25.66 6.84
N SER A 694 -47.79 -26.41 7.55
CA SER A 694 -47.85 -26.51 9.02
C SER A 694 -46.64 -27.23 9.64
N SER A 695 -46.03 -26.54 10.62
CA SER A 695 -45.49 -27.04 11.91
C SER A 695 -44.58 -28.28 12.06
N SER A 696 -43.61 -28.09 12.97
CA SER A 696 -43.13 -29.02 14.02
C SER A 696 -42.23 -30.23 13.68
N SER A 697 -40.93 -30.01 13.93
CA SER A 697 -40.11 -30.78 14.90
C SER A 697 -39.21 -31.95 14.45
N PHE A 698 -38.08 -32.04 15.17
CA PHE A 698 -37.06 -33.10 15.23
C PHE A 698 -36.19 -33.43 14.00
N CYS A 699 -34.89 -33.15 14.16
CA CYS A 699 -33.77 -33.89 13.55
C CYS A 699 -33.68 -35.28 14.24
N PRO A 700 -33.15 -36.35 13.60
CA PRO A 700 -31.75 -36.36 13.15
C PRO A 700 -31.47 -37.09 11.81
N TYR A 701 -30.40 -36.67 11.12
CA TYR A 701 -29.65 -37.57 10.21
C TYR A 701 -28.14 -37.28 10.29
N SER A 702 -27.35 -38.34 10.38
CA SER A 702 -25.88 -38.33 10.38
C SER A 702 -25.32 -39.27 9.32
N HIS A 703 -24.06 -39.03 8.93
CA HIS A 703 -23.22 -39.80 8.01
C HIS A 703 -23.59 -39.77 6.50
N PHE A 704 -22.69 -39.18 5.70
CA PHE A 704 -22.24 -39.73 4.42
C PHE A 704 -20.88 -39.12 4.00
N PHE A 705 -19.94 -39.97 3.58
CA PHE A 705 -18.57 -39.66 3.09
C PHE A 705 -17.64 -38.92 4.11
N PHE A 706 -16.33 -39.18 4.22
CA PHE A 706 -15.33 -39.66 3.26
C PHE A 706 -14.28 -40.57 3.94
N VAL A 707 -13.82 -41.63 3.25
CA VAL A 707 -12.51 -42.29 3.48
C VAL A 707 -11.98 -42.78 2.12
N LEU A 708 -10.73 -42.45 1.76
CA LEU A 708 -10.01 -43.05 0.63
C LEU A 708 -8.48 -42.82 0.78
N LEU A 709 -7.70 -43.71 0.17
CA LEU A 709 -6.22 -43.80 0.15
C LEU A 709 -5.53 -44.09 1.50
N PHE A 710 -5.07 -45.33 1.68
CA PHE A 710 -3.65 -45.70 1.48
C PHE A 710 -3.53 -47.23 1.20
N PRO A 711 -2.47 -47.75 0.53
CA PRO A 711 -2.48 -49.13 0.01
C PRO A 711 -1.50 -50.13 0.69
N LEU A 712 -1.95 -51.39 0.76
CA LEU A 712 -1.23 -52.68 0.64
C LEU A 712 0.24 -52.83 1.14
N LEU A 713 0.44 -53.78 2.06
CA LEU A 713 1.66 -54.62 2.13
C LEU A 713 1.34 -56.07 2.56
N PHE A 714 1.58 -57.02 1.63
CA PHE A 714 1.93 -58.45 1.86
C PHE A 714 0.91 -59.39 2.57
N PRO A 715 1.05 -60.74 2.44
CA PRO A 715 -0.10 -61.55 2.01
C PRO A 715 -0.42 -62.76 2.90
N HIS A 716 -1.56 -63.41 2.65
CA HIS A 716 -1.69 -64.85 2.87
C HIS A 716 -2.76 -65.52 1.96
N SER A 717 -2.41 -66.73 1.49
CA SER A 717 -3.27 -67.86 1.07
C SER A 717 -4.81 -67.70 1.19
N SER A 718 -5.63 -68.05 0.19
CA SER A 718 -5.76 -69.43 -0.37
C SER A 718 -6.80 -69.54 -1.52
N THR A 719 -7.01 -70.77 -2.04
CA THR A 719 -8.12 -71.23 -2.92
C THR A 719 -8.27 -70.64 -4.34
N SER A 720 -7.48 -71.21 -5.24
CA SER A 720 -7.82 -71.77 -6.57
C SER A 720 -9.26 -72.30 -6.81
N PRO A 721 -9.64 -72.68 -8.06
CA PRO A 721 -9.27 -72.19 -9.41
C PRO A 721 -10.49 -72.11 -10.38
N ILE A 722 -10.26 -71.77 -11.67
CA ILE A 722 -10.94 -72.38 -12.83
C ILE A 722 -10.10 -72.17 -14.12
N PHE A 723 -10.40 -72.92 -15.19
CA PHE A 723 -9.46 -73.31 -16.25
C PHE A 723 -9.57 -72.56 -17.58
N SER A 724 -8.56 -72.78 -18.44
CA SER A 724 -8.54 -72.67 -19.92
C SER A 724 -8.55 -71.27 -20.57
N SER A 725 -7.90 -71.05 -21.73
CA SER A 725 -6.78 -71.74 -22.38
C SER A 725 -6.23 -70.92 -23.58
N SER A 726 -4.98 -71.21 -24.01
CA SER A 726 -4.45 -71.10 -25.41
C SER A 726 -4.47 -69.74 -26.16
N SER A 727 -3.51 -69.39 -27.03
CA SER A 727 -2.13 -69.87 -27.32
C SER A 727 -1.45 -68.93 -28.35
N SER A 728 -0.13 -69.07 -28.55
CA SER A 728 0.67 -68.92 -29.80
C SER A 728 0.09 -68.27 -31.09
N SER A 729 0.84 -67.59 -31.99
CA SER A 729 2.24 -67.09 -32.06
C SER A 729 2.49 -66.47 -33.48
N SER A 730 3.61 -65.75 -33.69
CA SER A 730 4.27 -65.57 -35.02
C SER A 730 3.53 -64.78 -36.14
N PHE A 731 4.12 -64.42 -37.31
CA PHE A 731 5.38 -63.69 -37.64
C PHE A 731 5.35 -63.31 -39.16
N PHE A 732 6.05 -62.23 -39.60
CA PHE A 732 6.38 -61.90 -41.03
C PHE A 732 5.19 -61.56 -41.99
N SER A 733 5.30 -60.94 -43.19
CA SER A 733 6.44 -60.45 -44.02
C SER A 733 6.04 -59.43 -45.14
N LEU A 734 6.89 -58.41 -45.43
CA LEU A 734 7.12 -57.70 -46.74
C LEU A 734 5.94 -56.93 -47.42
N LEU A 735 6.09 -56.02 -48.43
CA LEU A 735 7.24 -55.53 -49.26
C LEU A 735 6.96 -54.10 -49.86
N SER A 736 8.01 -53.38 -50.31
CA SER A 736 8.03 -52.29 -51.34
C SER A 736 7.51 -50.87 -50.94
N SER A 737 8.03 -49.70 -51.40
CA SER A 737 9.11 -49.34 -52.36
C SER A 737 9.87 -48.03 -52.02
N PHE A 738 11.17 -47.99 -52.37
CA PHE A 738 12.02 -46.92 -53.01
C PHE A 738 11.39 -45.55 -53.41
N SER A 739 12.06 -44.37 -53.46
CA SER A 739 13.48 -43.89 -53.46
C SER A 739 13.55 -42.42 -52.89
N SER A 740 14.56 -41.92 -52.14
CA SER A 740 15.95 -41.46 -52.44
C SER A 740 16.08 -40.12 -53.24
N PHE A 741 17.01 -39.16 -53.01
CA PHE A 741 18.11 -38.94 -52.02
C PHE A 741 18.60 -37.44 -51.98
N HIS A 742 19.29 -37.04 -50.87
CA HIS A 742 20.43 -36.08 -50.62
C HIS A 742 21.02 -35.06 -51.67
N LEU A 743 21.88 -34.03 -51.37
CA LEU A 743 22.30 -33.22 -50.17
C LEU A 743 23.29 -32.07 -50.58
N LEU A 744 23.69 -31.22 -49.61
CA LEU A 744 25.01 -30.52 -49.40
C LEU A 744 25.06 -28.96 -49.31
N PHE A 745 26.23 -28.44 -48.89
CA PHE A 745 26.57 -27.22 -48.12
C PHE A 745 27.95 -26.64 -48.60
N PRO A 746 28.69 -25.67 -47.96
CA PRO A 746 28.39 -24.49 -47.09
C PRO A 746 29.22 -23.18 -47.42
N HIS A 747 29.12 -22.15 -46.54
CA HIS A 747 30.20 -21.24 -46.02
C HIS A 747 30.44 -19.77 -46.51
N SER A 748 30.03 -18.82 -45.64
CA SER A 748 30.89 -17.80 -44.96
C SER A 748 31.33 -16.49 -45.75
N PRO A 749 32.09 -15.51 -45.19
CA PRO A 749 31.57 -14.13 -44.98
C PRO A 749 32.60 -12.97 -45.28
N PRO A 750 32.64 -11.78 -44.62
CA PRO A 750 31.67 -10.67 -44.59
C PRO A 750 32.14 -9.34 -45.32
N PRO A 751 32.36 -8.12 -44.73
CA PRO A 751 31.97 -6.81 -45.33
C PRO A 751 33.22 -5.86 -45.57
N PRO A 752 33.19 -4.49 -45.68
CA PRO A 752 32.10 -3.48 -45.56
C PRO A 752 32.20 -2.26 -46.56
N SER A 753 31.67 -1.09 -46.16
CA SER A 753 31.92 0.30 -46.66
C SER A 753 31.18 0.76 -47.94
N SER A 754 30.94 2.07 -48.21
CA SER A 754 30.73 3.27 -47.36
C SER A 754 30.27 4.48 -48.22
N SER A 755 29.86 5.59 -47.58
CA SER A 755 29.63 6.96 -48.14
C SER A 755 28.41 7.12 -49.09
N SER A 756 27.62 8.22 -49.18
CA SER A 756 27.70 9.66 -48.80
C SER A 756 28.57 10.53 -49.74
N SER A 757 28.22 11.75 -50.18
CA SER A 757 27.01 12.61 -50.06
C SER A 757 27.18 13.83 -51.00
N HIS A 758 26.31 14.87 -50.91
CA HIS A 758 26.48 16.25 -51.48
C HIS A 758 26.11 16.50 -52.97
N LEU A 759 25.69 17.70 -53.43
CA LEU A 759 24.87 18.81 -52.86
C LEU A 759 24.61 19.91 -53.94
N LEU A 760 23.78 20.92 -53.61
CA LEU A 760 23.70 22.33 -54.15
C LEU A 760 22.86 22.70 -55.42
N LEU A 761 21.78 23.47 -55.12
CA LEU A 761 21.31 24.75 -55.72
C LEU A 761 20.35 24.85 -56.95
N PRO A 762 19.40 25.83 -56.95
CA PRO A 762 18.49 26.23 -58.05
C PRO A 762 18.95 27.56 -58.73
N PRO A 763 18.26 28.16 -59.75
CA PRO A 763 17.08 29.05 -59.50
C PRO A 763 16.06 29.32 -60.68
N PHE A 764 15.02 30.11 -60.37
CA PHE A 764 14.12 30.92 -61.26
C PHE A 764 12.96 30.27 -62.11
N LEU A 765 12.07 31.15 -62.59
CA LEU A 765 10.68 31.02 -63.10
C LEU A 765 10.53 31.93 -64.37
N PRO A 766 9.44 31.94 -65.22
CA PRO A 766 8.01 31.83 -64.83
C PRO A 766 6.95 31.24 -65.82
N SER A 767 5.70 31.17 -65.31
CA SER A 767 4.39 31.35 -65.99
C SER A 767 3.95 30.49 -67.21
N SER A 768 2.92 29.65 -67.00
CA SER A 768 1.69 29.59 -67.82
C SER A 768 0.56 28.87 -67.07
N SER A 769 -0.69 28.98 -67.54
CA SER A 769 -1.93 28.64 -66.81
C SER A 769 -2.40 27.17 -66.93
N PRO A 770 -3.16 26.63 -65.95
CA PRO A 770 -3.65 25.25 -65.97
C PRO A 770 -4.98 25.06 -66.76
N PRO A 771 -5.25 23.84 -67.28
CA PRO A 771 -6.56 23.45 -67.80
C PRO A 771 -7.61 23.20 -66.68
N PRO A 772 -8.93 23.21 -66.99
CA PRO A 772 -10.00 23.38 -66.00
C PRO A 772 -10.43 22.10 -65.23
N PRO A 773 -11.09 22.27 -64.06
CA PRO A 773 -11.64 21.18 -63.23
C PRO A 773 -12.97 20.60 -63.78
N PRO A 774 -13.42 19.43 -63.27
CA PRO A 774 -14.72 18.84 -63.62
C PRO A 774 -15.93 19.69 -63.16
N PRO A 775 -17.10 19.55 -63.80
CA PRO A 775 -18.25 20.44 -63.60
C PRO A 775 -19.01 20.25 -62.26
N PRO A 776 -19.72 21.31 -61.78
CA PRO A 776 -20.43 21.33 -60.50
C PRO A 776 -21.83 20.66 -60.52
N PRO A 777 -22.46 20.42 -59.34
CA PRO A 777 -23.78 19.79 -59.22
C PRO A 777 -24.96 20.73 -59.58
N PRO A 778 -26.17 20.18 -59.82
CA PRO A 778 -27.39 20.95 -60.08
C PRO A 778 -27.90 21.75 -58.85
N PRO A 779 -28.65 22.86 -59.06
CA PRO A 779 -28.94 23.88 -58.04
C PRO A 779 -30.20 23.63 -57.18
N PRO A 780 -30.36 24.36 -56.04
CA PRO A 780 -31.52 24.29 -55.15
C PRO A 780 -32.65 25.28 -55.50
N SER A 781 -33.82 25.11 -54.86
CA SER A 781 -34.98 26.02 -54.91
C SER A 781 -35.49 26.43 -53.51
N LEU A 782 -35.96 27.68 -53.39
CA LEU A 782 -36.33 28.43 -52.16
C LEU A 782 -37.66 29.19 -52.41
N PRO A 783 -38.35 29.87 -51.44
CA PRO A 783 -38.42 29.71 -49.97
C PRO A 783 -39.86 29.89 -49.34
N SER A 784 -39.93 29.88 -47.98
CA SER A 784 -40.81 30.68 -47.07
C SER A 784 -42.30 30.33 -46.72
N LEU A 785 -42.51 29.92 -45.44
CA LEU A 785 -43.51 30.38 -44.40
C LEU A 785 -45.05 30.27 -44.65
N PRO A 786 -45.98 30.32 -43.64
CA PRO A 786 -45.90 30.61 -42.17
C PRO A 786 -46.51 29.46 -41.25
N PRO A 787 -46.84 29.64 -39.94
CA PRO A 787 -47.03 28.51 -38.97
C PRO A 787 -48.42 28.29 -38.30
N LEU A 788 -48.52 27.22 -37.45
CA LEU A 788 -49.57 26.84 -36.45
C LEU A 788 -50.87 26.18 -36.99
N PRO A 789 -51.73 25.47 -36.17
CA PRO A 789 -51.66 25.13 -34.73
C PRO A 789 -51.97 23.65 -34.30
N ARG A 790 -51.51 23.29 -33.08
CA ARG A 790 -52.12 22.40 -32.03
C ARG A 790 -52.49 20.89 -32.26
N ARG A 791 -52.50 20.21 -31.11
CA ARG A 791 -53.06 18.88 -30.72
C ARG A 791 -54.52 18.64 -31.17
N PRO A 792 -54.99 17.37 -31.28
CA PRO A 792 -55.19 16.47 -30.12
C PRO A 792 -53.94 15.77 -29.55
#